data_AF-A0A9W8MI72-F1
#
_entry.id   AF-A0A9W8MI72-F1
#
_cell.length_a   1.000
_cell.length_b   1.000
_cell.length_c   1.000
_cell.angle_alpha   90.00
_cell.angle_beta   90.00
_cell.angle_gamma   90.00
#
_symmetry.space_group_name_H-M   'P 1'
#
loop_
_entity.id
_entity.type
_entity.pdbx_description
1 polymer ?
#
loop_
_entity_poly.entity_id
_entity_poly.type
_entity_poly.pdbx_seq_one_letter_code
_entity_poly.pdbx_strand_id
1 'polypeptide(L)'
;MSSTPKGRGSSHLYSSLFFFLTTALSFFTLAVHAQSSSTADTSSLTHGPNAPINRRSLVTRFNPTRHSTLTSTTPIQVGNGNFAFGTDITSLQTFLPFSTMSSWGWKTDALPPNRTQSDIDGYKGVSWLNHGRPVEYDFGGPPDIEAWLRGSPNRVNLGRVGLRFWPDSLDDSQVVNVSETDLQDTKQLLDLWTGILTSEFTFQGTPVKVSVASDSKTDTIAITLDSMLVRDGKIGLFLDFPWNEGKEKFSAPFVGYWDVPEKHMTNLTLTHTPSNVVRSARIRHHMENNAFDTYIGGAGSDAFSIHRVSPTSHLYEMRPQPRLVRSREFAVSIQFSPAKESVGDLSDSGQSVPSVPSPIQVFGSSKKGWEEYWTQSGFVDVLTGSTDPRAEELQRRIILSRYLMRVNEAGDSPPQESGLVNNGWLTNLVRLEMYFWHSAHWALWNNWSILNLSSSIYARFLSASKTLSQVQQGWSSGARWPKMTDPITGRSSPGELNNLLIWQQPHPLVFALYEYRSFPTKETLRKWKEVVKGTADWMSAFAWFNETTGRYDLGPPLHLVSEDTSPNVTLNPAFELAYWKFGLGVAEEWLHQLNEEPVPAAWTAVRKGLAPLPMDVDDGTYNVYEGIDRNFWTDSKYTSDHPALVGLHGWLPPTDGLDLGIARRTAEKVWTHWNTTNCWGWDFPMLAMSAARNGAQEKAIDWLLHPEFQFDDVGMPIGGTRVPTPYFPGAGSLLYAIAMMAVGWDGAKQGNAPGFPADGWRVRVEGLNKAL
;
A
#
# COMPACT_ATOMS: atom_id res chain seq x y z
N MET A 1 -23.01 -19.30 73.71
CA MET A 1 -24.18 -19.97 73.10
C MET A 1 -23.66 -20.60 71.80
N SER A 2 -22.88 -21.69 71.90
CA SER A 2 -23.25 -23.15 71.91
C SER A 2 -23.23 -23.71 70.48
N SER A 3 -22.48 -24.74 70.09
CA SER A 3 -21.87 -25.85 70.83
C SER A 3 -20.71 -26.54 70.07
N THR A 4 -19.70 -26.93 70.86
CA THR A 4 -18.51 -27.83 70.74
C THR A 4 -18.69 -29.19 70.01
N PRO A 5 -17.65 -30.03 69.70
CA PRO A 5 -16.44 -30.28 70.54
C PRO A 5 -15.07 -30.71 69.95
N LYS A 6 -14.05 -30.50 70.80
CA LYS A 6 -12.83 -31.33 71.11
C LYS A 6 -11.83 -31.66 69.97
N GLY A 7 -10.53 -31.47 70.12
CA GLY A 7 -9.73 -30.99 71.24
C GLY A 7 -8.21 -31.20 71.05
N ARG A 8 -7.44 -30.68 72.03
CA ARG A 8 -6.05 -31.02 72.45
C ARG A 8 -4.94 -30.87 71.41
N GLY A 9 -3.78 -30.28 71.69
CA GLY A 9 -3.17 -29.76 72.91
C GLY A 9 -1.96 -28.88 72.49
N SER A 10 -1.62 -27.86 73.28
CA SER A 10 -0.42 -27.83 74.15
C SER A 10 0.90 -28.01 73.39
N SER A 11 1.92 -27.16 73.49
CA SER A 11 2.20 -26.12 74.48
C SER A 11 3.63 -25.57 74.27
N HIS A 12 3.84 -24.37 74.81
CA HIS A 12 5.09 -23.81 75.35
C HIS A 12 6.22 -23.45 74.36
N LEU A 13 6.65 -22.18 74.25
CA LEU A 13 7.18 -21.19 75.21
C LEU A 13 8.71 -21.22 75.31
N TYR A 14 9.23 -19.99 75.38
CA TYR A 14 10.57 -19.51 75.75
C TYR A 14 11.53 -19.27 74.55
N SER A 15 11.84 -18.00 74.20
CA SER A 15 12.66 -17.00 74.94
C SER A 15 14.12 -17.46 74.92
N SER A 16 15.16 -16.70 74.60
CA SER A 16 15.43 -15.26 74.73
C SER A 16 16.87 -14.99 74.25
N LEU A 17 17.21 -13.71 74.05
CA LEU A 17 18.53 -13.05 74.30
C LEU A 17 19.79 -13.60 73.54
N PHE A 18 20.85 -12.86 73.22
CA PHE A 18 21.25 -11.45 73.05
C PHE A 18 22.79 -11.49 72.78
N PHE A 19 23.34 -10.53 72.01
CA PHE A 19 24.76 -10.08 71.97
C PHE A 19 25.86 -11.09 71.51
N PHE A 20 27.03 -10.74 70.92
CA PHE A 20 27.81 -9.51 70.70
C PHE A 20 28.95 -9.80 69.66
N LEU A 21 29.41 -8.76 68.91
CA LEU A 21 30.81 -8.43 68.47
C LEU A 21 31.64 -9.50 67.67
N THR A 22 32.51 -9.28 66.68
CA THR A 22 33.49 -8.21 66.32
C THR A 22 34.20 -8.63 64.99
N THR A 23 34.63 -7.65 64.15
CA THR A 23 35.89 -7.55 63.32
C THR A 23 36.59 -8.80 62.73
N ALA A 24 37.25 -8.83 61.56
CA ALA A 24 37.63 -7.88 60.50
C ALA A 24 38.52 -8.62 59.44
N LEU A 25 38.65 -8.05 58.22
CA LEU A 25 39.67 -8.29 57.16
C LEU A 25 39.81 -9.73 56.56
N SER A 26 40.12 -10.00 55.29
CA SER A 26 40.36 -9.24 54.07
C SER A 26 40.52 -10.23 52.88
N PHE A 27 40.25 -9.73 51.66
CA PHE A 27 40.61 -10.24 50.32
C PHE A 27 40.10 -11.61 49.86
N PHE A 28 39.25 -11.64 48.82
CA PHE A 28 39.52 -12.32 47.54
C PHE A 28 38.53 -11.89 46.45
N THR A 29 39.00 -12.08 45.22
CA THR A 29 38.60 -11.57 43.92
C THR A 29 37.39 -12.28 43.26
N LEU A 30 36.71 -11.53 42.37
CA LEU A 30 36.01 -11.94 41.15
C LEU A 30 34.81 -12.91 41.20
N ALA A 31 33.60 -12.35 41.05
CA ALA A 31 32.58 -12.83 40.10
C ALA A 31 31.52 -11.74 39.85
N VAL A 32 31.57 -11.09 38.68
CA VAL A 32 30.52 -10.15 38.23
C VAL A 32 29.34 -10.98 37.70
N HIS A 33 28.27 -11.06 38.48
CA HIS A 33 26.92 -11.33 37.98
C HIS A 33 26.24 -9.98 37.75
N ALA A 34 26.15 -9.54 36.49
CA ALA A 34 25.35 -8.38 36.12
C ALA A 34 23.88 -8.82 35.99
N GLN A 35 23.09 -8.61 37.05
CA GLN A 35 21.64 -8.50 36.95
C GLN A 35 21.31 -7.15 36.33
N SER A 36 20.76 -7.14 35.11
CA SER A 36 20.18 -5.95 34.49
C SER A 36 18.78 -5.70 35.06
N SER A 37 18.68 -4.91 36.12
CA SER A 37 17.41 -4.32 36.55
C SER A 37 17.12 -3.11 35.66
N SER A 38 16.07 -3.19 34.84
CA SER A 38 15.52 -2.08 34.07
C SER A 38 14.82 -1.09 35.00
N THR A 39 15.51 -0.01 35.36
CA THR A 39 14.85 1.19 35.89
C THR A 39 14.29 1.98 34.72
N ALA A 40 12.96 2.04 34.64
CA ALA A 40 12.24 2.98 33.78
C ALA A 40 12.64 4.40 34.23
N ASP A 41 13.41 5.08 33.39
CA ASP A 41 13.83 6.45 33.63
C ASP A 41 12.71 7.39 33.17
N THR A 42 11.80 7.71 34.08
CA THR A 42 10.78 8.76 33.90
C THR A 42 11.42 10.13 34.12
N SER A 43 12.36 10.52 33.24
CA SER A 43 12.80 11.91 33.16
C SER A 43 11.95 12.65 32.12
N SER A 44 11.24 13.67 32.58
CA SER A 44 10.50 14.61 31.74
C SER A 44 11.46 15.37 30.84
N LEU A 45 11.59 14.94 29.58
CA LEU A 45 12.37 15.65 28.57
C LEU A 45 11.57 16.85 28.07
N THR A 46 11.66 17.97 28.79
CA THR A 46 11.36 19.29 28.23
C THR A 46 12.46 19.64 27.24
N HIS A 47 12.39 19.07 26.04
CA HIS A 47 13.24 19.46 24.92
C HIS A 47 12.78 20.80 24.37
N GLY A 48 13.71 21.76 24.34
CA GLY A 48 13.48 23.09 23.76
C GLY A 48 13.02 23.02 22.29
N PRO A 49 12.47 24.12 21.74
CA PRO A 49 11.84 24.15 20.42
C PRO A 49 12.75 23.78 19.23
N ASN A 50 14.07 23.67 19.44
CA ASN A 50 15.06 23.37 18.39
C ASN A 50 15.72 21.99 18.50
N ALA A 51 15.30 21.13 19.44
CA ALA A 51 15.82 19.77 19.49
C ALA A 51 15.28 18.94 18.30
N PRO A 52 16.07 17.99 17.75
CA PRO A 52 15.56 17.03 16.76
C PRO A 52 14.36 16.23 17.30
N ILE A 53 13.49 15.77 16.41
CA ILE A 53 12.38 14.88 16.75
C ILE A 53 12.95 13.52 17.19
N ASN A 54 12.51 13.00 18.34
CA ASN A 54 12.85 11.64 18.75
C ASN A 54 12.00 10.63 17.97
N ARG A 55 12.40 10.41 16.71
CA ARG A 55 11.67 9.56 15.75
C ARG A 55 11.50 8.13 16.25
N ARG A 56 12.54 7.56 16.89
CA ARG A 56 12.50 6.19 17.40
C ARG A 56 11.47 6.02 18.50
N SER A 57 11.42 6.95 19.46
CA SER A 57 10.41 6.89 20.53
C SER A 57 8.99 7.03 19.99
N LEU A 58 8.77 7.92 19.00
CA LEU A 58 7.45 8.10 18.41
C LEU A 58 7.02 6.90 17.58
N VAL A 59 7.91 6.34 16.76
CA VAL A 59 7.61 5.15 15.94
C VAL A 59 7.29 3.95 16.84
N THR A 60 8.16 3.64 17.81
CA THR A 60 8.02 2.47 18.68
C THR A 60 6.81 2.54 19.61
N ARG A 61 6.32 3.75 19.94
CA ARG A 61 5.08 3.94 20.72
C ARG A 61 3.87 3.28 20.06
N PHE A 62 3.84 3.22 18.73
CA PHE A 62 2.70 2.71 17.96
C PHE A 62 2.96 1.32 17.36
N ASN A 63 3.94 0.57 17.89
CA ASN A 63 4.19 -0.80 17.46
C ASN A 63 2.92 -1.67 17.58
N PRO A 64 2.37 -2.19 16.46
CA PRO A 64 1.15 -2.99 16.48
C PRO A 64 1.34 -4.26 17.31
N THR A 65 0.37 -4.55 18.18
CA THR A 65 0.37 -5.75 19.02
C THR A 65 -0.98 -6.44 18.93
N ARG A 66 -0.99 -7.75 18.65
CA ARG A 66 -2.20 -8.59 18.64
C ARG A 66 -2.07 -9.75 19.62
N HIS A 67 -3.20 -10.17 20.15
CA HIS A 67 -3.32 -11.35 21.01
C HIS A 67 -4.17 -12.47 20.38
N SER A 68 -4.90 -12.17 19.30
CA SER A 68 -5.63 -13.16 18.51
C SER A 68 -5.83 -12.64 17.09
N THR A 69 -6.00 -13.55 16.14
CA THR A 69 -6.39 -13.27 14.76
C THR A 69 -7.76 -13.84 14.37
N LEU A 70 -8.47 -14.52 15.28
CA LEU A 70 -9.77 -15.14 15.02
C LEU A 70 -10.84 -14.17 14.50
N THR A 71 -10.81 -12.91 14.95
CA THR A 71 -11.75 -11.86 14.51
C THR A 71 -11.13 -10.88 13.53
N SER A 72 -9.88 -11.10 13.13
CA SER A 72 -9.15 -10.16 12.26
C SER A 72 -9.44 -10.46 10.80
N THR A 73 -9.70 -9.40 10.03
CA THR A 73 -9.86 -9.48 8.57
C THR A 73 -8.61 -9.01 7.81
N THR A 74 -7.60 -8.48 8.52
CA THR A 74 -6.35 -7.96 7.95
C THR A 74 -5.12 -8.64 8.56
N PRO A 75 -4.01 -8.80 7.81
CA PRO A 75 -2.76 -9.32 8.35
C PRO A 75 -1.89 -8.23 8.98
N ILE A 76 -1.02 -8.61 9.93
CA ILE A 76 0.23 -7.87 10.16
C ILE A 76 1.23 -8.32 9.08
N GLN A 77 1.86 -7.36 8.41
CA GLN A 77 2.79 -7.62 7.31
C GLN A 77 4.23 -7.21 7.62
N VAL A 78 5.16 -8.01 7.10
CA VAL A 78 6.54 -7.58 6.83
C VAL A 78 6.73 -7.50 5.32
N GLY A 79 7.56 -6.57 4.85
CA GLY A 79 7.82 -6.41 3.43
C GLY A 79 8.80 -5.28 3.14
N ASN A 80 9.09 -5.10 1.86
CA ASN A 80 10.12 -4.19 1.38
C ASN A 80 9.59 -3.17 0.33
N GLY A 81 8.28 -3.18 0.05
CA GLY A 81 7.64 -2.33 -0.96
C GLY A 81 7.43 -3.00 -2.31
N ASN A 82 8.31 -3.94 -2.64
CA ASN A 82 8.19 -4.78 -3.84
C ASN A 82 7.53 -6.13 -3.54
N PHE A 83 7.58 -6.55 -2.27
CA PHE A 83 7.08 -7.81 -1.74
C PHE A 83 6.52 -7.60 -0.33
N ALA A 84 5.43 -8.32 -0.03
CA ALA A 84 4.82 -8.34 1.30
C ALA A 84 4.39 -9.76 1.69
N PHE A 85 4.62 -10.09 2.96
CA PHE A 85 4.25 -11.35 3.59
C PHE A 85 3.26 -11.06 4.73
N GLY A 86 1.98 -11.43 4.52
CA GLY A 86 0.92 -11.27 5.51
C GLY A 86 0.82 -12.46 6.45
N THR A 87 0.59 -12.19 7.73
CA THR A 87 0.69 -13.20 8.79
C THR A 87 -0.54 -13.24 9.70
N ASP A 88 -0.78 -14.41 10.29
CA ASP A 88 -1.66 -14.61 11.43
C ASP A 88 -0.89 -14.51 12.76
N ILE A 89 -1.54 -14.85 13.88
CA ILE A 89 -0.99 -14.73 15.24
C ILE A 89 0.36 -15.45 15.45
N THR A 90 0.75 -16.38 14.57
CA THR A 90 2.03 -17.10 14.64
C THR A 90 3.20 -16.37 13.98
N SER A 91 2.97 -15.17 13.43
CA SER A 91 3.91 -14.45 12.54
C SER A 91 4.23 -15.20 11.24
N LEU A 92 3.39 -16.18 10.89
CA LEU A 92 3.41 -16.97 9.68
C LEU A 92 1.96 -17.09 9.16
N GLN A 93 1.67 -18.01 8.24
CA GLN A 93 0.34 -18.26 7.67
C GLN A 93 -0.15 -19.67 8.06
N THR A 94 -0.18 -19.93 9.38
CA THR A 94 -0.48 -21.24 9.96
C THR A 94 -1.98 -21.56 9.94
N PHE A 95 -2.83 -20.62 10.36
CA PHE A 95 -4.27 -20.77 10.52
C PHE A 95 -5.07 -19.99 9.47
N LEU A 96 -4.59 -18.81 9.07
CA LEU A 96 -5.27 -17.96 8.08
C LEU A 96 -4.43 -17.87 6.80
N PRO A 97 -5.02 -18.12 5.61
CA PRO A 97 -4.30 -18.08 4.34
C PRO A 97 -4.17 -16.64 3.81
N PHE A 98 -3.65 -15.73 4.64
CA PHE A 98 -3.26 -14.40 4.19
C PHE A 98 -2.25 -14.49 3.05
N SER A 99 -2.18 -13.46 2.21
CA SER A 99 -1.43 -13.52 0.97
C SER A 99 0.07 -13.28 1.15
N THR A 100 0.86 -13.93 0.31
CA THR A 100 2.23 -13.52 -0.01
C THR A 100 2.22 -12.93 -1.41
N MET A 101 2.52 -11.64 -1.57
CA MET A 101 2.40 -10.95 -2.85
C MET A 101 3.62 -10.11 -3.19
N SER A 102 3.79 -9.88 -4.49
CA SER A 102 4.85 -9.02 -5.03
C SER A 102 4.34 -8.16 -6.18
N SER A 103 5.13 -7.15 -6.54
CA SER A 103 4.88 -6.28 -7.70
C SER A 103 5.01 -7.00 -9.05
N TRP A 104 5.68 -8.15 -9.09
CA TRP A 104 5.96 -8.93 -10.31
C TRP A 104 5.15 -10.24 -10.41
N GLY A 105 4.48 -10.65 -9.34
CA GLY A 105 3.70 -11.89 -9.31
C GLY A 105 2.42 -11.77 -10.12
N TRP A 106 2.50 -12.00 -11.43
CA TRP A 106 1.36 -11.91 -12.35
C TRP A 106 1.21 -13.17 -13.20
N LYS A 107 -0.04 -13.55 -13.44
CA LYS A 107 -0.44 -14.70 -14.25
C LYS A 107 -1.39 -14.26 -15.35
N THR A 108 -1.16 -14.75 -16.56
CA THR A 108 -2.09 -14.63 -17.69
C THR A 108 -3.02 -15.84 -17.69
N ASP A 109 -4.34 -15.60 -17.72
CA ASP A 109 -5.34 -16.65 -17.84
C ASP A 109 -5.42 -17.17 -19.27
N ALA A 110 -5.76 -18.45 -19.43
CA ALA A 110 -6.05 -19.03 -20.74
C ALA A 110 -7.13 -18.21 -21.48
N LEU A 111 -7.01 -18.14 -22.81
CA LEU A 111 -7.98 -17.45 -23.64
C LEU A 111 -9.39 -18.04 -23.46
N PRO A 112 -10.46 -17.24 -23.61
CA PRO A 112 -11.81 -17.77 -23.58
C PRO A 112 -12.03 -18.87 -24.64
N PRO A 113 -12.93 -19.83 -24.41
CA PRO A 113 -13.22 -20.88 -25.37
C PRO A 113 -13.58 -20.30 -26.75
N ASN A 114 -13.01 -20.88 -27.81
CA ASN A 114 -13.19 -20.44 -29.20
C ASN A 114 -12.67 -19.03 -29.52
N ARG A 115 -11.77 -18.48 -28.70
CA ARG A 115 -11.06 -17.22 -28.99
C ARG A 115 -9.59 -17.47 -29.32
N THR A 116 -9.06 -16.59 -30.16
CA THR A 116 -7.66 -16.51 -30.54
C THR A 116 -7.05 -15.21 -30.01
N GLN A 117 -5.72 -15.11 -30.00
CA GLN A 117 -5.05 -13.86 -29.67
C GLN A 117 -5.47 -12.71 -30.61
N SER A 118 -5.74 -13.02 -31.88
CA SER A 118 -6.22 -12.02 -32.85
C SER A 118 -7.61 -11.45 -32.49
N ASP A 119 -8.48 -12.24 -31.84
CA ASP A 119 -9.77 -11.74 -31.36
C ASP A 119 -9.58 -10.75 -30.20
N ILE A 120 -8.61 -11.03 -29.32
CA ILE A 120 -8.24 -10.19 -28.18
C ILE A 120 -7.60 -8.88 -28.65
N ASP A 121 -6.68 -8.97 -29.62
CA ASP A 121 -5.97 -7.81 -30.18
C ASP A 121 -6.88 -6.95 -31.06
N GLY A 122 -7.88 -7.56 -31.70
CA GLY A 122 -8.88 -6.90 -32.54
C GLY A 122 -10.07 -6.30 -31.79
N TYR A 123 -10.13 -6.43 -30.46
CA TYR A 123 -11.21 -5.85 -29.66
C TYR A 123 -11.17 -4.32 -29.70
N LYS A 124 -12.30 -3.71 -30.10
CA LYS A 124 -12.49 -2.25 -30.25
C LYS A 124 -13.71 -1.70 -29.50
N GLY A 125 -14.46 -2.57 -28.83
CA GLY A 125 -15.72 -2.23 -28.15
C GLY A 125 -16.78 -1.59 -29.05
N VAL A 126 -17.27 -0.42 -28.67
CA VAL A 126 -18.34 0.33 -29.34
C VAL A 126 -17.84 1.66 -29.91
N SER A 127 -18.56 2.21 -30.89
CA SER A 127 -18.31 3.56 -31.39
C SER A 127 -19.40 4.51 -30.91
N TRP A 128 -19.01 5.57 -30.17
CA TRP A 128 -19.90 6.63 -29.73
C TRP A 128 -19.51 7.97 -30.37
N LEU A 129 -20.47 8.87 -30.53
CA LEU A 129 -20.18 10.22 -31.00
C LEU A 129 -19.59 11.06 -29.87
N ASN A 130 -18.45 11.68 -30.13
CA ASN A 130 -17.84 12.73 -29.33
C ASN A 130 -17.77 13.99 -30.20
N HIS A 131 -18.54 15.01 -29.85
CA HIS A 131 -18.71 16.23 -30.66
C HIS A 131 -18.98 15.96 -32.17
N GLY A 132 -19.88 15.02 -32.46
CA GLY A 132 -20.27 14.67 -33.84
C GLY A 132 -19.25 13.79 -34.59
N ARG A 133 -18.15 13.41 -33.95
CA ARG A 133 -17.13 12.51 -34.49
C ARG A 133 -17.24 11.11 -33.86
N PRO A 134 -17.23 10.01 -34.63
CA PRO A 134 -17.17 8.67 -34.06
C PRO A 134 -15.82 8.41 -33.39
N VAL A 135 -15.85 7.91 -32.16
CA VAL A 135 -14.68 7.48 -31.37
C VAL A 135 -14.93 6.05 -30.87
N GLU A 136 -13.94 5.18 -31.03
CA GLU A 136 -13.97 3.81 -30.52
C GLU A 136 -13.64 3.80 -29.02
N TYR A 137 -14.44 3.09 -28.24
CA TYR A 137 -14.27 2.91 -26.80
C TYR A 137 -14.36 1.43 -26.43
N ASP A 138 -13.42 0.96 -25.60
CA ASP A 138 -13.28 -0.43 -25.21
C ASP A 138 -14.35 -0.85 -24.17
N PHE A 139 -15.61 -0.87 -24.55
CA PHE A 139 -16.70 -1.48 -23.78
C PHE A 139 -17.84 -1.89 -24.71
N GLY A 140 -18.77 -2.71 -24.22
CA GLY A 140 -19.96 -3.11 -24.99
C GLY A 140 -19.66 -4.03 -26.16
N GLY A 141 -18.46 -4.64 -26.18
CA GLY A 141 -18.08 -5.67 -27.14
C GLY A 141 -18.49 -7.08 -26.67
N PRO A 142 -17.90 -8.16 -27.25
CA PRO A 142 -18.18 -9.52 -26.82
C PRO A 142 -17.87 -9.72 -25.32
N PRO A 143 -18.85 -10.16 -24.50
CA PRO A 143 -18.70 -10.19 -23.03
C PRO A 143 -17.57 -11.09 -22.54
N ASP A 144 -17.25 -12.16 -23.26
CA ASP A 144 -16.20 -13.12 -22.92
C ASP A 144 -14.79 -12.54 -23.11
N ILE A 145 -14.57 -11.81 -24.21
CA ILE A 145 -13.32 -11.08 -24.45
C ILE A 145 -13.17 -9.95 -23.42
N GLU A 146 -14.25 -9.21 -23.17
CA GLU A 146 -14.24 -8.09 -22.24
C GLU A 146 -13.95 -8.54 -20.80
N ALA A 147 -14.55 -9.66 -20.37
CA ALA A 147 -14.26 -10.27 -19.08
C ALA A 147 -12.80 -10.75 -18.98
N TRP A 148 -12.25 -11.35 -20.04
CA TRP A 148 -10.86 -11.79 -20.04
C TRP A 148 -9.87 -10.61 -19.98
N LEU A 149 -10.09 -9.56 -20.77
CA LEU A 149 -9.28 -8.33 -20.73
C LEU A 149 -9.35 -7.60 -19.39
N ARG A 150 -10.47 -7.78 -18.66
CA ARG A 150 -10.64 -7.30 -17.28
C ARG A 150 -10.16 -8.27 -16.20
N GLY A 151 -9.73 -9.48 -16.55
CA GLY A 151 -9.25 -10.47 -15.58
C GLY A 151 -7.81 -10.93 -15.81
N SER A 152 -7.18 -10.56 -16.93
CA SER A 152 -5.89 -11.08 -17.36
C SER A 152 -4.96 -9.97 -17.86
N PRO A 153 -3.70 -9.88 -17.41
CA PRO A 153 -3.08 -10.72 -16.38
C PRO A 153 -3.57 -10.36 -14.95
N ASN A 154 -3.75 -11.33 -14.06
CA ASN A 154 -4.12 -11.11 -12.66
C ASN A 154 -2.94 -11.35 -11.70
N ARG A 155 -3.00 -10.69 -10.53
CA ARG A 155 -1.95 -10.81 -9.51
C ARG A 155 -2.12 -12.08 -8.69
N VAL A 156 -1.01 -12.76 -8.41
CA VAL A 156 -1.01 -14.08 -7.76
C VAL A 156 -0.62 -14.02 -6.28
N ASN A 157 -1.16 -14.95 -5.50
CA ASN A 157 -0.63 -15.31 -4.20
C ASN A 157 0.51 -16.32 -4.42
N LEU A 158 1.73 -15.95 -4.02
CA LEU A 158 2.95 -16.72 -4.32
C LEU A 158 3.07 -18.02 -3.51
N GLY A 159 2.20 -18.20 -2.51
CA GLY A 159 2.18 -19.34 -1.63
C GLY A 159 2.11 -18.92 -0.16
N ARG A 160 1.93 -19.91 0.71
CA ARG A 160 1.91 -19.71 2.16
C ARG A 160 3.03 -20.47 2.85
N VAL A 161 3.54 -19.89 3.94
CA VAL A 161 4.49 -20.53 4.85
C VAL A 161 3.90 -20.49 6.25
N GLY A 162 3.67 -21.65 6.87
CA GLY A 162 3.05 -21.78 8.19
C GLY A 162 3.74 -22.81 9.07
N LEU A 163 3.35 -22.89 10.34
CA LEU A 163 3.84 -23.90 11.27
C LEU A 163 3.19 -25.26 11.02
N ARG A 164 3.96 -26.33 11.18
CA ARG A 164 3.47 -27.71 11.15
C ARG A 164 3.84 -28.41 12.45
N PHE A 165 2.92 -29.20 13.00
CA PHE A 165 3.06 -29.86 14.29
C PHE A 165 2.96 -31.37 14.13
N TRP A 166 3.80 -32.12 14.84
CA TRP A 166 3.82 -33.59 14.83
C TRP A 166 3.73 -34.16 16.26
N PRO A 167 3.14 -35.35 16.43
CA PRO A 167 2.96 -35.97 17.73
C PRO A 167 4.27 -36.51 18.31
N ASP A 168 4.20 -36.95 19.57
CA ASP A 168 5.31 -37.56 20.30
C ASP A 168 5.68 -38.98 19.84
N SER A 169 4.78 -39.68 19.15
CA SER A 169 4.96 -41.09 18.78
C SER A 169 5.62 -41.27 17.41
N LEU A 170 6.49 -42.29 17.31
CA LEU A 170 7.28 -42.71 16.14
C LEU A 170 6.51 -43.04 14.85
N ASP A 171 5.19 -42.86 14.80
CA ASP A 171 4.47 -42.83 13.52
C ASP A 171 4.57 -41.41 12.95
N ASP A 172 5.74 -41.13 12.40
CA ASP A 172 6.14 -39.85 11.80
C ASP A 172 5.24 -39.39 10.65
N SER A 173 4.22 -40.16 10.27
CA SER A 173 3.31 -39.85 9.15
C SER A 173 2.10 -39.01 9.52
N GLN A 174 1.71 -38.94 10.80
CA GLN A 174 0.51 -38.20 11.22
C GLN A 174 0.84 -36.81 11.76
N VAL A 175 0.13 -35.80 11.25
CA VAL A 175 0.25 -34.40 11.66
C VAL A 175 -0.80 -34.10 12.72
N VAL A 176 -0.45 -33.29 13.72
CA VAL A 176 -1.42 -32.76 14.68
C VAL A 176 -2.19 -31.62 14.03
N ASN A 177 -3.51 -31.74 13.96
CA ASN A 177 -4.37 -30.64 13.53
C ASN A 177 -4.45 -29.62 14.68
N VAL A 178 -3.78 -28.48 14.51
CA VAL A 178 -3.72 -27.40 15.51
C VAL A 178 -4.52 -26.22 14.97
N SER A 179 -5.34 -25.64 15.84
CA SER A 179 -6.08 -24.41 15.62
C SER A 179 -5.52 -23.29 16.50
N GLU A 180 -5.87 -22.03 16.20
CA GLU A 180 -5.47 -20.90 17.04
C GLU A 180 -5.94 -21.05 18.50
N THR A 181 -7.11 -21.66 18.73
CA THR A 181 -7.67 -21.88 20.07
C THR A 181 -6.90 -22.90 20.91
N ASP A 182 -6.00 -23.67 20.29
CA ASP A 182 -5.11 -24.59 21.01
C ASP A 182 -3.86 -23.89 21.57
N LEU A 183 -3.63 -22.63 21.18
CA LEU A 183 -2.53 -21.81 21.67
C LEU A 183 -2.95 -21.04 22.93
N GLN A 184 -1.98 -20.85 23.84
CA GLN A 184 -2.14 -20.05 25.06
C GLN A 184 -1.14 -18.90 25.06
N ASP A 185 -1.41 -17.85 25.84
CA ASP A 185 -0.53 -16.69 26.03
C ASP A 185 -0.04 -16.05 24.72
N THR A 186 -0.89 -16.03 23.70
CA THR A 186 -0.56 -15.53 22.37
C THR A 186 -0.28 -14.02 22.38
N LYS A 187 0.85 -13.64 21.79
CA LYS A 187 1.23 -12.25 21.54
C LYS A 187 2.03 -12.15 20.26
N GLN A 188 1.56 -11.35 19.33
CA GLN A 188 2.27 -10.94 18.12
C GLN A 188 2.60 -9.45 18.21
N LEU A 189 3.85 -9.08 17.96
CA LEU A 189 4.35 -7.71 18.04
C LEU A 189 5.18 -7.38 16.79
N LEU A 190 4.79 -6.31 16.09
CA LEU A 190 5.60 -5.75 15.02
C LEU A 190 6.42 -4.57 15.55
N ASP A 191 7.75 -4.68 15.50
CA ASP A 191 8.63 -3.53 15.73
C ASP A 191 8.79 -2.71 14.45
N LEU A 192 8.04 -1.61 14.36
CA LEU A 192 8.03 -0.73 13.19
C LEU A 192 9.41 -0.11 12.90
N TRP A 193 10.26 0.04 13.92
CA TRP A 193 11.59 0.63 13.77
C TRP A 193 12.56 -0.31 13.04
N THR A 194 12.38 -1.62 13.20
CA THR A 194 13.27 -2.64 12.65
C THR A 194 12.62 -3.48 11.54
N GLY A 195 11.29 -3.46 11.41
CA GLY A 195 10.52 -4.31 10.50
C GLY A 195 10.48 -5.78 10.92
N ILE A 196 10.79 -6.07 12.18
CA ILE A 196 10.83 -7.43 12.71
C ILE A 196 9.50 -7.73 13.39
N LEU A 197 8.87 -8.82 12.98
CA LEU A 197 7.65 -9.33 13.54
C LEU A 197 7.95 -10.54 14.43
N THR A 198 7.46 -10.52 15.67
CA THR A 198 7.70 -11.59 16.64
C THR A 198 6.38 -12.08 17.23
N SER A 199 6.18 -13.40 17.24
CA SER A 199 5.12 -14.06 17.98
C SER A 199 5.68 -14.90 19.12
N GLU A 200 5.02 -14.84 20.26
CA GLU A 200 5.26 -15.66 21.44
C GLU A 200 3.92 -16.32 21.82
N PHE A 201 3.93 -17.62 22.05
CA PHE A 201 2.76 -18.39 22.48
C PHE A 201 3.19 -19.70 23.16
N THR A 202 2.27 -20.33 23.87
CA THR A 202 2.46 -21.64 24.51
C THR A 202 1.61 -22.69 23.80
N PHE A 203 2.22 -23.79 23.38
CA PHE A 203 1.52 -24.96 22.82
C PHE A 203 1.80 -26.18 23.72
N GLN A 204 0.75 -26.82 24.24
CA GLN A 204 0.83 -27.97 25.15
C GLN A 204 1.84 -27.76 26.31
N GLY A 205 1.83 -26.57 26.92
CA GLY A 205 2.72 -26.20 28.02
C GLY A 205 4.17 -25.87 27.61
N THR A 206 4.50 -25.90 26.31
CA THR A 206 5.83 -25.56 25.80
C THR A 206 5.82 -24.19 25.11
N PRO A 207 6.67 -23.24 25.54
CA PRO A 207 6.80 -21.95 24.87
C PRO A 207 7.35 -22.09 23.45
N VAL A 208 6.83 -21.28 22.55
CA VAL A 208 7.27 -21.14 21.16
C VAL A 208 7.45 -19.66 20.86
N LYS A 209 8.61 -19.32 20.30
CA LYS A 209 8.89 -17.99 19.77
C LYS A 209 9.18 -18.08 18.29
N VAL A 210 8.46 -17.32 17.49
CA VAL A 210 8.67 -17.16 16.06
C VAL A 210 9.09 -15.71 15.81
N SER A 211 10.12 -15.49 15.00
CA SER A 211 10.43 -14.15 14.49
C SER A 211 10.63 -14.19 12.99
N VAL A 212 10.09 -13.20 12.31
CA VAL A 212 10.10 -13.07 10.86
C VAL A 212 10.49 -11.65 10.46
N ALA A 213 11.32 -11.54 9.43
CA ALA A 213 11.66 -10.28 8.80
C ALA A 213 11.76 -10.45 7.28
N SER A 214 11.50 -9.37 6.55
CA SER A 214 11.70 -9.31 5.10
C SER A 214 13.00 -8.57 4.77
N ASP A 215 13.75 -9.07 3.79
CA ASP A 215 14.97 -8.43 3.31
C ASP A 215 14.65 -7.12 2.58
N SER A 216 15.46 -6.09 2.81
CA SER A 216 15.22 -4.77 2.22
C SER A 216 15.48 -4.67 0.71
N LYS A 217 16.10 -5.68 0.10
CA LYS A 217 16.57 -5.66 -1.30
C LYS A 217 16.05 -6.83 -2.14
N THR A 218 15.83 -7.98 -1.52
CA THR A 218 15.30 -9.17 -2.19
C THR A 218 13.95 -9.56 -1.62
N ASP A 219 13.15 -10.27 -2.42
CA ASP A 219 11.83 -10.77 -2.00
C ASP A 219 12.01 -12.05 -1.17
N THR A 220 12.66 -11.88 -0.03
CA THR A 220 13.09 -12.94 0.89
C THR A 220 12.56 -12.66 2.27
N ILE A 221 12.03 -13.70 2.91
CA ILE A 221 11.77 -13.71 4.34
C ILE A 221 12.80 -14.59 5.05
N ALA A 222 13.16 -14.21 6.27
CA ALA A 222 13.87 -15.07 7.19
C ALA A 222 12.98 -15.38 8.38
N ILE A 223 13.04 -16.64 8.83
CA ILE A 223 12.25 -17.16 9.93
C ILE A 223 13.20 -17.74 10.95
N THR A 224 13.02 -17.39 12.22
CA THR A 224 13.64 -18.08 13.36
C THR A 224 12.56 -18.65 14.26
N LEU A 225 12.70 -19.93 14.59
CA LEU A 225 11.81 -20.66 15.49
C LEU A 225 12.63 -21.13 16.69
N ASP A 226 12.30 -20.65 17.89
CA ASP A 226 12.92 -21.05 19.16
C ASP A 226 11.89 -21.77 20.04
N SER A 227 12.08 -23.08 20.24
CA SER A 227 11.27 -23.90 21.14
C SER A 227 11.93 -25.25 21.45
N MET A 228 11.58 -25.82 22.61
CA MET A 228 11.92 -27.22 22.92
C MET A 228 11.26 -28.19 21.93
N LEU A 229 10.13 -27.81 21.32
CA LEU A 229 9.48 -28.62 20.28
C LEU A 229 10.36 -28.78 19.03
N VAL A 230 11.21 -27.78 18.71
CA VAL A 230 12.17 -27.87 17.58
C VAL A 230 13.22 -28.93 17.88
N ARG A 231 13.80 -28.86 19.09
CA ARG A 231 14.78 -29.83 19.59
C ARG A 231 14.23 -31.26 19.54
N ASP A 232 12.94 -31.40 19.82
CA ASP A 232 12.25 -32.69 19.90
C ASP A 232 11.67 -33.14 18.55
N GLY A 233 11.81 -32.33 17.48
CA GLY A 233 11.33 -32.66 16.13
C GLY A 233 9.80 -32.58 15.96
N LYS A 234 9.11 -31.91 16.89
CA LYS A 234 7.64 -31.84 16.96
C LYS A 234 7.04 -30.62 16.28
N ILE A 235 7.86 -29.67 15.87
CA ILE A 235 7.44 -28.47 15.16
C ILE A 235 8.39 -28.16 14.01
N GLY A 236 7.84 -27.62 12.94
CA GLY A 236 8.57 -27.22 11.73
C GLY A 236 7.69 -26.31 10.89
N LEU A 237 7.92 -26.30 9.59
CA LEU A 237 7.19 -25.45 8.67
C LEU A 237 6.46 -26.28 7.61
N PHE A 238 5.45 -25.68 6.99
CA PHE A 238 4.92 -26.16 5.72
C PHE A 238 4.95 -25.03 4.69
N LEU A 239 4.98 -25.42 3.41
CA LEU A 239 4.74 -24.53 2.28
C LEU A 239 3.59 -25.08 1.46
N ASP A 240 2.72 -24.21 0.99
CA ASP A 240 1.58 -24.61 0.15
C ASP A 240 1.34 -23.55 -0.92
N PHE A 241 0.80 -23.95 -2.07
CA PHE A 241 0.69 -23.08 -3.25
C PHE A 241 -0.73 -23.09 -3.81
N PRO A 242 -1.38 -21.91 -3.99
CA PRO A 242 -2.76 -21.82 -4.48
C PRO A 242 -2.84 -21.68 -6.01
N TRP A 243 -4.01 -21.93 -6.57
CA TRP A 243 -4.36 -21.50 -7.93
C TRP A 243 -4.89 -20.07 -7.89
N ASN A 244 -4.59 -19.28 -8.92
CA ASN A 244 -5.09 -17.90 -9.06
C ASN A 244 -5.84 -17.75 -10.38
N GLU A 245 -6.96 -17.05 -10.35
CA GLU A 245 -7.74 -16.65 -11.53
C GLU A 245 -8.30 -15.24 -11.33
N GLY A 246 -8.46 -14.50 -12.44
CA GLY A 246 -8.84 -13.10 -12.40
C GLY A 246 -10.31 -12.80 -12.64
N LYS A 247 -11.19 -13.80 -12.51
CA LYS A 247 -12.63 -13.66 -12.84
C LYS A 247 -13.40 -12.83 -11.82
N GLU A 248 -12.97 -12.86 -10.56
CA GLU A 248 -13.70 -12.21 -9.47
C GLU A 248 -13.47 -10.70 -9.47
N LYS A 249 -14.52 -9.95 -9.09
CA LYS A 249 -14.40 -8.51 -8.85
C LYS A 249 -13.57 -8.22 -7.60
N PHE A 250 -13.59 -9.09 -6.61
CA PHE A 250 -12.85 -8.96 -5.36
C PHE A 250 -12.32 -10.31 -4.91
N SER A 251 -11.08 -10.36 -4.46
CA SER A 251 -10.55 -11.52 -3.72
C SER A 251 -9.96 -11.00 -2.42
N ALA A 252 -10.81 -10.90 -1.40
CA ALA A 252 -10.48 -10.40 -0.08
C ALA A 252 -11.33 -11.13 0.99
N PRO A 253 -10.80 -11.40 2.19
CA PRO A 253 -9.44 -11.06 2.66
C PRO A 253 -8.35 -12.00 2.13
N PHE A 254 -8.72 -13.12 1.49
CA PHE A 254 -7.79 -14.13 1.01
C PHE A 254 -7.73 -14.19 -0.52
N VAL A 255 -6.57 -14.56 -1.03
CA VAL A 255 -6.29 -14.65 -2.47
C VAL A 255 -5.85 -16.06 -2.82
N GLY A 256 -6.51 -16.63 -3.84
CA GLY A 256 -6.19 -17.94 -4.40
C GLY A 256 -7.09 -19.07 -3.90
N TYR A 257 -7.17 -20.13 -4.71
CA TYR A 257 -7.96 -21.33 -4.49
C TYR A 257 -7.03 -22.49 -4.14
N TRP A 258 -7.32 -23.20 -3.04
CA TRP A 258 -6.46 -24.25 -2.48
C TRP A 258 -6.98 -25.67 -2.73
N ASP A 259 -8.18 -25.78 -3.27
CA ASP A 259 -8.98 -27.00 -3.44
C ASP A 259 -9.09 -27.45 -4.91
N VAL A 260 -8.27 -26.89 -5.80
CA VAL A 260 -8.23 -27.18 -7.25
C VAL A 260 -6.81 -27.54 -7.73
N PRO A 261 -6.14 -28.53 -7.10
CA PRO A 261 -4.75 -28.86 -7.40
C PRO A 261 -4.51 -29.30 -8.85
N GLU A 262 -5.53 -29.80 -9.55
CA GLU A 262 -5.42 -30.22 -10.94
C GLU A 262 -5.21 -29.06 -11.92
N LYS A 263 -5.43 -27.80 -11.51
CA LYS A 263 -5.25 -26.61 -12.38
C LYS A 263 -3.82 -26.11 -12.48
N HIS A 264 -2.91 -26.56 -11.59
CA HIS A 264 -1.52 -26.09 -11.57
C HIS A 264 -0.54 -27.18 -11.18
N MET A 265 0.75 -26.87 -11.23
CA MET A 265 1.80 -27.82 -10.92
C MET A 265 2.88 -27.19 -10.07
N THR A 266 3.37 -27.91 -9.06
CA THR A 266 4.60 -27.56 -8.35
C THR A 266 5.66 -28.65 -8.54
N ASN A 267 6.94 -28.28 -8.64
CA ASN A 267 8.05 -29.22 -8.84
C ASN A 267 9.16 -28.92 -7.83
N LEU A 268 9.53 -29.91 -7.02
CA LEU A 268 10.58 -29.81 -6.00
C LEU A 268 11.92 -30.28 -6.56
N THR A 269 12.96 -29.47 -6.41
CA THR A 269 14.36 -29.83 -6.68
C THR A 269 15.18 -29.59 -5.42
N LEU A 270 16.03 -30.55 -5.05
CA LEU A 270 16.87 -30.47 -3.86
C LEU A 270 18.34 -30.29 -4.26
N THR A 271 19.06 -29.51 -3.49
CA THR A 271 20.52 -29.44 -3.55
C THR A 271 21.07 -29.97 -2.24
N HIS A 272 21.96 -30.95 -2.33
CA HIS A 272 22.57 -31.60 -1.16
C HIS A 272 24.01 -31.11 -0.96
N THR A 273 24.48 -31.17 0.29
CA THR A 273 25.91 -31.14 0.61
C THR A 273 26.57 -32.44 0.13
N PRO A 274 27.92 -32.51 0.06
CA PRO A 274 28.63 -33.77 -0.19
C PRO A 274 28.31 -34.89 0.81
N SER A 275 27.77 -34.56 1.98
CA SER A 275 27.32 -35.50 3.01
C SER A 275 25.82 -35.85 2.90
N ASN A 276 25.19 -35.64 1.74
CA ASN A 276 23.77 -35.88 1.45
C ASN A 276 22.75 -35.10 2.31
N VAL A 277 23.16 -34.07 3.02
CA VAL A 277 22.24 -33.19 3.78
C VAL A 277 21.63 -32.17 2.82
N VAL A 278 20.32 -31.97 2.86
CA VAL A 278 19.67 -30.92 2.04
C VAL A 278 20.20 -29.55 2.49
N ARG A 279 20.84 -28.85 1.57
CA ARG A 279 21.38 -27.50 1.79
C ARG A 279 20.41 -26.42 1.34
N SER A 280 19.68 -26.69 0.26
CA SER A 280 18.65 -25.82 -0.27
C SER A 280 17.63 -26.61 -1.06
N ALA A 281 16.43 -26.07 -1.16
CA ALA A 281 15.36 -26.59 -1.98
C ALA A 281 14.83 -25.50 -2.92
N ARG A 282 14.28 -25.92 -4.04
CA ARG A 282 13.56 -25.06 -4.98
C ARG A 282 12.23 -25.70 -5.29
N ILE A 283 11.15 -24.95 -5.11
CA ILE A 283 9.82 -25.31 -5.58
C ILE A 283 9.47 -24.38 -6.74
N ARG A 284 9.29 -24.95 -7.93
CA ARG A 284 8.81 -24.21 -9.09
C ARG A 284 7.31 -24.40 -9.22
N HIS A 285 6.56 -23.30 -9.22
CA HIS A 285 5.10 -23.28 -9.35
C HIS A 285 4.71 -22.79 -10.74
N HIS A 286 4.01 -23.63 -11.50
CA HIS A 286 3.52 -23.36 -12.84
C HIS A 286 2.00 -23.13 -12.82
N MET A 287 1.56 -22.03 -13.41
CA MET A 287 0.15 -21.69 -13.60
C MET A 287 -0.04 -21.15 -15.02
N GLU A 288 -0.66 -21.94 -15.90
CA GLU A 288 -0.70 -21.68 -17.35
C GLU A 288 0.71 -21.47 -17.92
N ASN A 289 0.94 -20.35 -18.61
CA ASN A 289 2.21 -19.96 -19.22
C ASN A 289 3.16 -19.25 -18.25
N ASN A 290 2.75 -19.04 -16.99
CA ASN A 290 3.54 -18.35 -15.99
C ASN A 290 4.17 -19.34 -15.01
N ALA A 291 5.37 -19.02 -14.52
CA ALA A 291 6.02 -19.78 -13.49
C ALA A 291 6.76 -18.90 -12.49
N PHE A 292 6.81 -19.35 -11.24
CA PHE A 292 7.50 -18.69 -10.14
C PHE A 292 8.36 -19.69 -9.39
N ASP A 293 9.49 -19.24 -8.86
CA ASP A 293 10.41 -20.07 -8.09
C ASP A 293 10.41 -19.63 -6.61
N THR A 294 10.25 -20.60 -5.72
CA THR A 294 10.47 -20.46 -4.27
C THR A 294 11.74 -21.19 -3.88
N TYR A 295 12.76 -20.46 -3.48
CA TYR A 295 14.03 -20.99 -2.99
C TYR A 295 14.05 -21.01 -1.47
N ILE A 296 14.49 -22.12 -0.88
CA ILE A 296 14.46 -22.36 0.56
C ILE A 296 15.87 -22.76 1.00
N GLY A 297 16.34 -22.19 2.11
CA GLY A 297 17.64 -22.50 2.69
C GLY A 297 18.78 -21.71 2.06
N GLY A 298 19.96 -22.32 1.95
CA GLY A 298 21.17 -21.68 1.43
C GLY A 298 22.23 -21.43 2.51
N ALA A 299 23.11 -20.44 2.29
CA ALA A 299 24.19 -20.15 3.24
C ALA A 299 23.62 -19.67 4.58
N GLY A 300 24.13 -20.22 5.69
CA GLY A 300 23.73 -19.81 7.05
C GLY A 300 22.32 -20.21 7.48
N SER A 301 21.54 -20.87 6.62
CA SER A 301 20.29 -21.53 7.03
C SER A 301 20.59 -22.89 7.68
N ASP A 302 19.70 -23.31 8.56
CA ASP A 302 19.74 -24.64 9.16
C ASP A 302 19.39 -25.75 8.18
N ALA A 303 19.90 -26.95 8.47
CA ALA A 303 19.56 -28.15 7.72
C ALA A 303 18.11 -28.56 7.98
N PHE A 304 17.43 -29.05 6.95
CA PHE A 304 16.05 -29.50 7.01
C PHE A 304 15.81 -30.69 6.10
N SER A 305 14.73 -31.43 6.33
CA SER A 305 14.13 -32.30 5.31
C SER A 305 12.88 -31.62 4.77
N ILE A 306 12.58 -31.82 3.49
CA ILE A 306 11.36 -31.34 2.86
C ILE A 306 10.82 -32.41 1.92
N HIS A 307 9.52 -32.64 1.95
CA HIS A 307 8.84 -33.58 1.07
C HIS A 307 7.42 -33.11 0.75
N ARG A 308 6.89 -33.57 -0.37
CA ARG A 308 5.50 -33.33 -0.77
C ARG A 308 4.58 -34.30 -0.04
N VAL A 309 3.46 -33.81 0.49
CA VAL A 309 2.53 -34.62 1.31
C VAL A 309 1.85 -35.72 0.49
N SER A 310 1.43 -35.40 -0.74
CA SER A 310 0.90 -36.37 -1.70
C SER A 310 1.25 -35.97 -3.14
N PRO A 311 1.29 -36.91 -4.11
CA PRO A 311 1.59 -36.60 -5.50
C PRO A 311 0.71 -35.53 -6.13
N THR A 312 -0.56 -35.45 -5.70
CA THR A 312 -1.57 -34.50 -6.20
C THR A 312 -1.68 -33.23 -5.36
N SER A 313 -1.07 -33.17 -4.17
CA SER A 313 -1.07 -31.96 -3.36
C SER A 313 0.03 -30.98 -3.78
N HIS A 314 -0.17 -29.69 -3.50
CA HIS A 314 0.88 -28.68 -3.56
C HIS A 314 1.42 -28.29 -2.19
N LEU A 315 1.10 -29.09 -1.16
CA LEU A 315 1.57 -28.95 0.21
C LEU A 315 2.89 -29.71 0.41
N TYR A 316 3.86 -29.00 0.98
CA TYR A 316 5.18 -29.50 1.34
C TYR A 316 5.40 -29.36 2.84
N GLU A 317 5.89 -30.40 3.47
CA GLU A 317 6.26 -30.41 4.88
C GLU A 317 7.76 -30.31 5.03
N MET A 318 8.20 -29.35 5.86
CA MET A 318 9.60 -29.09 6.14
C MET A 318 9.91 -29.28 7.63
N ARG A 319 10.82 -30.21 7.93
CA ARG A 319 11.26 -30.50 9.30
C ARG A 319 12.69 -30.05 9.53
N PRO A 320 12.98 -29.33 10.63
CA PRO A 320 14.35 -29.10 11.08
C PRO A 320 15.08 -30.44 11.24
N GLN A 321 16.29 -30.57 10.67
CA GLN A 321 17.10 -31.75 10.92
C GLN A 321 17.89 -31.60 12.22
N PRO A 322 17.99 -32.65 13.04
CA PRO A 322 18.82 -32.62 14.24
C PRO A 322 20.29 -32.34 13.87
N ARG A 323 20.87 -31.27 14.41
CA ARG A 323 22.33 -31.09 14.42
C ARG A 323 22.94 -32.17 15.33
N LEU A 324 24.26 -32.41 15.21
CA LEU A 324 25.04 -33.27 16.14
C LEU A 324 24.80 -32.92 17.63
N VAL A 325 24.42 -31.67 17.91
CA VAL A 325 23.85 -31.21 19.18
C VAL A 325 22.44 -30.69 18.90
N ARG A 326 21.40 -31.27 19.51
CA ARG A 326 20.02 -30.83 19.29
C ARG A 326 19.85 -29.36 19.72
N SER A 327 19.56 -28.49 18.76
CA SER A 327 19.27 -27.08 18.96
C SER A 327 17.79 -26.88 19.24
N ARG A 328 17.44 -25.93 20.12
CA ARG A 328 16.06 -25.44 20.26
C ARG A 328 15.71 -24.37 19.22
N GLU A 329 16.72 -23.85 18.51
CA GLU A 329 16.57 -22.85 17.47
C GLU A 329 16.67 -23.50 16.07
N PHE A 330 15.78 -23.07 15.18
CA PHE A 330 15.81 -23.35 13.74
C PHE A 330 15.68 -22.04 12.96
N ALA A 331 16.61 -21.77 12.05
CA ALA A 331 16.62 -20.56 11.23
C ALA A 331 16.69 -20.89 9.73
N VAL A 332 15.82 -20.28 8.93
CA VAL A 332 15.76 -20.53 7.48
C VAL A 332 15.33 -19.28 6.71
N SER A 333 15.88 -19.12 5.51
CA SER A 333 15.44 -18.10 4.55
C SER A 333 14.60 -18.72 3.44
N ILE A 334 13.57 -17.99 3.01
CA ILE A 334 12.69 -18.35 1.89
C ILE A 334 12.60 -17.16 0.95
N GLN A 335 13.04 -17.35 -0.29
CA GLN A 335 13.03 -16.34 -1.34
C GLN A 335 12.02 -16.69 -2.42
N PHE A 336 11.19 -15.72 -2.78
CA PHE A 336 10.30 -15.79 -3.94
C PHE A 336 10.95 -15.03 -5.11
N SER A 337 10.80 -15.54 -6.32
CA SER A 337 11.39 -14.94 -7.52
C SER A 337 10.55 -15.25 -8.76
N PRO A 338 10.52 -14.36 -9.76
CA PRO A 338 10.11 -14.75 -11.10
C PRO A 338 10.92 -15.96 -11.56
N ALA A 339 10.27 -16.91 -12.26
CA ALA A 339 11.02 -18.00 -12.86
C ALA A 339 11.93 -17.43 -13.97
N LYS A 340 13.22 -17.76 -13.91
CA LYS A 340 14.09 -17.59 -15.08
C LYS A 340 13.74 -18.71 -16.06
N GLU A 341 13.37 -18.34 -17.28
CA GLU A 341 13.34 -19.30 -18.38
C GLU A 341 14.74 -19.92 -18.48
N SER A 342 14.80 -21.24 -18.39
CA SER A 342 15.99 -21.98 -18.77
C SER A 342 16.17 -21.74 -20.27
N VAL A 343 17.04 -20.80 -20.62
CA VAL A 343 17.67 -20.76 -21.95
C VAL A 343 18.25 -22.16 -22.18
N GLY A 344 17.97 -22.72 -23.35
CA GLY A 344 18.39 -24.06 -23.73
C GLY A 344 19.88 -24.32 -23.50
N ASP A 345 20.20 -25.60 -23.37
CA ASP A 345 21.53 -26.18 -23.16
C ASP A 345 22.17 -25.94 -21.78
N LEU A 346 21.82 -26.85 -20.86
CA LEU A 346 22.67 -27.20 -19.72
C LEU A 346 23.86 -28.04 -20.20
N SER A 347 24.78 -27.40 -20.91
CA SER A 347 26.19 -27.79 -20.91
C SER A 347 27.03 -26.51 -20.96
N ASP A 348 27.88 -26.33 -19.95
CA ASP A 348 29.01 -25.38 -19.94
C ASP A 348 28.78 -23.87 -19.75
N SER A 349 27.74 -23.42 -19.07
CA SER A 349 27.88 -22.14 -18.33
C SER A 349 27.29 -22.21 -16.93
N GLY A 350 28.17 -22.05 -15.92
CA GLY A 350 27.84 -22.05 -14.50
C GLY A 350 26.97 -20.86 -14.09
N GLN A 351 25.76 -20.76 -14.63
CA GLN A 351 24.76 -19.79 -14.18
C GLN A 351 24.27 -20.19 -12.79
N SER A 352 24.81 -19.48 -11.80
CA SER A 352 24.58 -19.67 -10.37
C SER A 352 23.09 -19.63 -10.03
N VAL A 353 22.59 -20.66 -9.34
CA VAL A 353 21.40 -20.60 -8.50
C VAL A 353 21.46 -19.28 -7.69
N PRO A 354 20.37 -18.48 -7.61
CA PRO A 354 20.37 -17.26 -6.80
C PRO A 354 20.86 -17.58 -5.39
N SER A 355 21.86 -16.84 -4.91
CA SER A 355 22.33 -16.99 -3.54
C SER A 355 21.27 -16.41 -2.60
N VAL A 356 20.42 -17.27 -2.04
CA VAL A 356 19.45 -16.89 -1.01
C VAL A 356 20.20 -16.28 0.18
N PRO A 357 19.88 -15.05 0.62
CA PRO A 357 20.51 -14.43 1.78
C PRO A 357 20.33 -15.27 3.04
N SER A 358 21.35 -15.34 3.90
CA SER A 358 21.24 -16.04 5.18
C SER A 358 20.23 -15.35 6.12
N PRO A 359 19.63 -16.06 7.09
CA PRO A 359 18.69 -15.46 8.03
C PRO A 359 19.25 -14.22 8.73
N ILE A 360 20.50 -14.29 9.19
CA ILE A 360 21.20 -13.17 9.86
C ILE A 360 21.30 -11.95 8.93
N GLN A 361 21.61 -12.16 7.64
CA GLN A 361 21.68 -11.08 6.67
C GLN A 361 20.30 -10.44 6.45
N VAL A 362 19.24 -11.24 6.35
CA VAL A 362 17.87 -10.73 6.16
C VAL A 362 17.43 -9.88 7.36
N PHE A 363 17.58 -10.36 8.61
CA PHE A 363 17.26 -9.57 9.80
C PHE A 363 18.08 -8.27 9.88
N GLY A 364 19.38 -8.34 9.59
CA GLY A 364 20.25 -7.16 9.56
C GLY A 364 19.88 -6.15 8.46
N SER A 365 19.53 -6.66 7.28
CA SER A 365 19.06 -5.88 6.12
C SER A 365 17.73 -5.19 6.41
N SER A 366 16.78 -5.90 7.00
CA SER A 366 15.48 -5.35 7.41
C SER A 366 15.65 -4.19 8.38
N LYS A 367 16.39 -4.43 9.47
CA LYS A 367 16.67 -3.41 10.49
C LYS A 367 17.30 -2.16 9.87
N LYS A 368 18.36 -2.35 9.09
CA LYS A 368 19.05 -1.24 8.43
C LYS A 368 18.12 -0.47 7.50
N GLY A 369 17.36 -1.17 6.66
CA GLY A 369 16.44 -0.56 5.70
C GLY A 369 15.33 0.25 6.38
N TRP A 370 14.77 -0.23 7.50
CA TRP A 370 13.77 0.53 8.28
C TRP A 370 14.37 1.70 9.03
N GLU A 371 15.55 1.53 9.66
CA GLU A 371 16.28 2.62 10.31
C GLU A 371 16.59 3.75 9.32
N GLU A 372 17.09 3.42 8.13
CA GLU A 372 17.36 4.40 7.06
C GLU A 372 16.08 5.11 6.62
N TYR A 373 14.98 4.38 6.39
CA TYR A 373 13.70 4.98 6.02
C TYR A 373 13.20 5.99 7.06
N TRP A 374 13.16 5.62 8.34
CA TRP A 374 12.66 6.50 9.39
C TRP A 374 13.55 7.72 9.64
N THR A 375 14.87 7.58 9.41
CA THR A 375 15.84 8.65 9.69
C THR A 375 16.06 9.59 8.51
N GLN A 376 15.94 9.12 7.26
CA GLN A 376 16.26 9.92 6.08
C GLN A 376 15.03 10.58 5.43
N SER A 377 13.85 10.01 5.62
CA SER A 377 12.61 10.59 5.08
C SER A 377 12.06 11.72 5.96
N GLY A 378 11.12 12.48 5.42
CA GLY A 378 10.41 13.52 6.18
C GLY A 378 9.72 12.96 7.43
N PHE A 379 9.51 13.79 8.45
CA PHE A 379 8.89 13.37 9.71
C PHE A 379 8.02 14.49 10.30
N VAL A 380 6.82 14.12 10.74
CA VAL A 380 5.90 15.01 11.46
C VAL A 380 5.64 14.45 12.86
N ASP A 381 5.78 15.31 13.86
CA ASP A 381 5.41 15.09 15.25
C ASP A 381 4.29 16.07 15.61
N VAL A 382 3.07 15.56 15.71
CA VAL A 382 1.87 16.30 16.14
C VAL A 382 1.52 16.02 17.60
N LEU A 383 2.28 15.15 18.28
CA LEU A 383 1.96 14.66 19.63
C LEU A 383 2.74 15.40 20.71
N THR A 384 4.04 15.59 20.53
CA THR A 384 4.93 16.05 21.59
C THR A 384 4.67 17.51 21.98
N GLY A 385 3.96 17.69 23.09
CA GLY A 385 3.61 19.01 23.63
C GLY A 385 2.30 19.58 23.07
N SER A 386 1.56 18.82 22.26
CA SER A 386 0.16 19.11 21.97
C SER A 386 -0.70 18.78 23.19
N THR A 387 -1.73 19.59 23.43
CA THR A 387 -2.72 19.37 24.50
C THR A 387 -4.07 18.91 23.97
N ASP A 388 -4.28 18.95 22.65
CA ASP A 388 -5.48 18.43 22.02
C ASP A 388 -5.55 16.90 22.18
N PRO A 389 -6.65 16.34 22.72
CA PRO A 389 -6.78 14.90 22.96
C PRO A 389 -6.76 14.06 21.67
N ARG A 390 -7.01 14.68 20.51
CA ARG A 390 -7.00 14.03 19.19
C ARG A 390 -5.59 13.74 18.67
N ALA A 391 -4.55 14.33 19.26
CA ALA A 391 -3.18 14.28 18.77
C ALA A 391 -2.60 12.86 18.73
N GLU A 392 -2.92 12.01 19.72
CA GLU A 392 -2.40 10.64 19.79
C GLU A 392 -2.93 9.76 18.66
N GLU A 393 -4.25 9.80 18.40
CA GLU A 393 -4.86 9.05 17.31
C GLU A 393 -4.36 9.54 15.94
N LEU A 394 -4.21 10.86 15.75
CA LEU A 394 -3.66 11.38 14.51
C LEU A 394 -2.20 10.93 14.30
N GLN A 395 -1.37 10.99 15.34
CA GLN A 395 0.01 10.52 15.27
C GLN A 395 0.08 9.01 14.99
N ARG A 396 -0.82 8.20 15.58
CA ARG A 396 -0.95 6.77 15.31
C ARG A 396 -1.22 6.52 13.82
N ARG A 397 -2.24 7.18 13.25
CA ARG A 397 -2.58 7.04 11.83
C ARG A 397 -1.43 7.45 10.91
N ILE A 398 -0.70 8.52 11.24
CA ILE A 398 0.48 8.97 10.48
C ILE A 398 1.57 7.89 10.49
N ILE A 399 1.96 7.38 11.66
CA ILE A 399 3.07 6.41 11.77
C ILE A 399 2.72 5.09 11.08
N LEU A 400 1.52 4.56 11.34
CA LEU A 400 1.10 3.29 10.75
C LEU A 400 0.91 3.40 9.24
N SER A 401 0.29 4.48 8.75
CA SER A 401 0.19 4.72 7.30
C SER A 401 1.57 4.76 6.64
N ARG A 402 2.56 5.40 7.25
CA ARG A 402 3.92 5.44 6.69
C ARG A 402 4.60 4.08 6.61
N TYR A 403 4.37 3.20 7.58
CA TYR A 403 4.88 1.84 7.53
C TYR A 403 4.18 1.05 6.43
N LEU A 404 2.85 1.08 6.42
CA LEU A 404 2.03 0.30 5.49
C LEU A 404 2.20 0.72 4.04
N MET A 405 2.23 2.03 3.75
CA MET A 405 2.53 2.53 2.41
C MET A 405 3.91 2.05 1.95
N ARG A 406 4.93 2.02 2.83
CA ARG A 406 6.24 1.49 2.45
C ARG A 406 6.23 -0.02 2.19
N VAL A 407 5.45 -0.80 2.92
CA VAL A 407 5.34 -2.25 2.68
C VAL A 407 4.59 -2.56 1.39
N ASN A 408 3.54 -1.81 1.09
CA ASN A 408 2.56 -2.16 0.06
C ASN A 408 2.67 -1.35 -1.24
N GLU A 409 3.32 -0.18 -1.21
CA GLU A 409 3.13 0.88 -2.20
C GLU A 409 4.46 1.51 -2.67
N ALA A 410 5.55 0.77 -2.52
CA ALA A 410 6.91 1.23 -2.81
C ALA A 410 7.65 0.34 -3.84
N GLY A 411 6.89 -0.24 -4.78
CA GLY A 411 7.40 -1.06 -5.88
C GLY A 411 7.63 -0.27 -7.18
N ASP A 412 7.97 -0.99 -8.25
CA ASP A 412 8.32 -0.41 -9.57
C ASP A 412 7.11 -0.04 -10.45
N SER A 413 5.91 -0.45 -10.05
CA SER A 413 4.66 -0.08 -10.70
C SER A 413 3.71 0.50 -9.65
N PRO A 414 2.81 1.42 -10.04
CA PRO A 414 1.79 1.88 -9.11
C PRO A 414 0.99 0.68 -8.58
N PRO A 415 0.78 0.61 -7.26
CA PRO A 415 0.11 -0.51 -6.61
C PRO A 415 -1.39 -0.53 -6.92
N GLN A 416 -2.03 -1.66 -6.60
CA GLN A 416 -3.49 -1.73 -6.57
C GLN A 416 -4.02 -0.98 -5.34
N GLU A 417 -5.33 -0.70 -5.30
CA GLU A 417 -5.95 0.04 -4.18
C GLU A 417 -5.81 -0.64 -2.81
N SER A 418 -5.61 -1.96 -2.82
CA SER A 418 -5.39 -2.80 -1.63
C SER A 418 -3.92 -3.18 -1.42
N GLY A 419 -3.01 -2.57 -2.19
CA GLY A 419 -1.58 -2.76 -2.04
C GLY A 419 -1.18 -4.21 -2.29
N LEU A 420 -0.32 -4.77 -1.45
CA LEU A 420 0.10 -6.18 -1.49
C LEU A 420 -0.60 -7.01 -0.38
N VAL A 421 -1.82 -6.63 0.03
CA VAL A 421 -2.61 -7.35 1.06
C VAL A 421 -3.57 -8.37 0.45
N ASN A 422 -4.37 -7.94 -0.52
CA ASN A 422 -5.29 -8.80 -1.27
C ASN A 422 -5.47 -8.29 -2.71
N ASN A 423 -6.41 -8.85 -3.47
CA ASN A 423 -6.79 -8.31 -4.78
C ASN A 423 -8.11 -7.54 -4.64
N GLY A 424 -7.99 -6.29 -4.18
CA GLY A 424 -9.07 -5.31 -4.07
C GLY A 424 -9.38 -4.65 -5.42
N TRP A 425 -10.68 -4.61 -5.74
CA TRP A 425 -11.33 -3.99 -6.90
C TRP A 425 -10.75 -4.32 -8.28
N LEU A 426 -11.27 -5.42 -8.87
CA LEU A 426 -10.86 -6.05 -10.13
C LEU A 426 -9.37 -6.44 -10.08
N THR A 427 -9.13 -7.75 -10.11
CA THR A 427 -7.93 -8.45 -9.62
C THR A 427 -6.58 -8.14 -10.34
N ASN A 428 -6.53 -7.18 -11.25
CA ASN A 428 -5.62 -7.26 -12.39
C ASN A 428 -4.94 -5.96 -12.87
N LEU A 429 -5.21 -4.77 -12.30
CA LEU A 429 -4.82 -3.51 -12.98
C LEU A 429 -4.19 -2.45 -12.08
N VAL A 430 -3.20 -1.77 -12.67
CA VAL A 430 -2.66 -0.49 -12.22
C VAL A 430 -3.74 0.59 -12.42
N ARG A 431 -4.11 1.29 -11.35
CA ARG A 431 -5.10 2.39 -11.34
C ARG A 431 -4.39 3.74 -11.51
N LEU A 432 -4.22 4.23 -12.74
CA LEU A 432 -3.54 5.52 -12.96
C LEU A 432 -4.35 6.72 -12.46
N GLU A 433 -5.67 6.59 -12.33
CA GLU A 433 -6.48 7.57 -11.61
C GLU A 433 -6.13 7.65 -10.12
N MET A 434 -5.90 6.52 -9.47
CA MET A 434 -5.60 6.52 -8.04
C MET A 434 -4.13 6.78 -7.75
N TYR A 435 -3.27 6.80 -8.78
CA TYR A 435 -1.83 6.92 -8.58
C TYR A 435 -1.42 8.19 -7.84
N PHE A 436 -2.13 9.31 -8.05
CA PHE A 436 -1.92 10.52 -7.26
C PHE A 436 -2.10 10.24 -5.75
N TRP A 437 -3.22 9.64 -5.37
CA TRP A 437 -3.55 9.34 -3.98
C TRP A 437 -2.64 8.30 -3.35
N HIS A 438 -2.12 7.37 -4.16
CA HIS A 438 -1.15 6.38 -3.73
C HIS A 438 0.26 6.95 -3.52
N SER A 439 0.70 7.92 -4.33
CA SER A 439 2.15 8.17 -4.45
C SER A 439 2.58 9.63 -4.41
N ALA A 440 1.68 10.60 -4.55
CA ALA A 440 2.05 12.01 -4.50
C ALA A 440 2.65 12.40 -3.13
N HIS A 441 2.24 11.73 -2.05
CA HIS A 441 2.82 11.97 -0.73
C HIS A 441 4.32 11.65 -0.67
N TRP A 442 4.85 10.72 -1.48
CA TRP A 442 6.28 10.39 -1.45
C TRP A 442 7.16 11.61 -1.79
N ALA A 443 6.71 12.48 -2.70
CA ALA A 443 7.40 13.73 -3.01
C ALA A 443 7.43 14.69 -1.80
N LEU A 444 6.30 14.84 -1.11
CA LEU A 444 6.16 15.73 0.04
C LEU A 444 6.92 15.24 1.27
N TRP A 445 7.06 13.92 1.42
CA TRP A 445 7.82 13.29 2.50
C TRP A 445 9.30 13.05 2.14
N ASN A 446 9.78 13.65 1.05
CA ASN A 446 11.17 13.56 0.58
C ASN A 446 11.67 12.12 0.33
N ASN A 447 10.79 11.26 -0.17
CA ASN A 447 11.05 9.85 -0.51
C ASN A 447 11.20 9.65 -2.02
N TRP A 448 12.04 10.46 -2.66
CA TRP A 448 12.22 10.44 -4.11
C TRP A 448 12.76 9.12 -4.65
N SER A 449 13.60 8.42 -3.89
CA SER A 449 14.09 7.09 -4.28
C SER A 449 12.97 6.06 -4.40
N ILE A 450 11.89 6.21 -3.63
CA ILE A 450 10.71 5.34 -3.70
C ILE A 450 9.82 5.78 -4.87
N LEU A 451 9.47 7.06 -4.94
CA LEU A 451 8.60 7.58 -6.01
C LEU A 451 9.18 7.35 -7.41
N ASN A 452 10.51 7.41 -7.56
CA ASN A 452 11.17 7.21 -8.85
C ASN A 452 11.11 5.78 -9.39
N LEU A 453 10.80 4.79 -8.55
CA LEU A 453 10.56 3.41 -9.01
C LEU A 453 9.31 3.40 -9.91
N SER A 454 8.16 3.80 -9.35
CA SER A 454 6.88 3.73 -10.06
C SER A 454 6.60 4.91 -11.00
N SER A 455 7.22 6.09 -10.84
CA SER A 455 6.91 7.26 -11.68
C SER A 455 7.32 7.11 -13.14
N SER A 456 8.24 6.17 -13.42
CA SER A 456 8.64 5.77 -14.78
C SER A 456 7.48 5.23 -15.62
N ILE A 457 6.36 4.84 -15.00
CA ILE A 457 5.18 4.25 -15.65
C ILE A 457 4.69 5.07 -16.83
N TYR A 458 4.69 6.40 -16.72
CA TYR A 458 4.25 7.28 -17.81
C TYR A 458 5.19 7.22 -19.00
N ALA A 459 6.50 7.16 -18.77
CA ALA A 459 7.46 6.97 -19.85
C ALA A 459 7.32 5.57 -20.48
N ARG A 460 7.14 4.52 -19.66
CA ARG A 460 6.93 3.14 -20.12
C ARG A 460 5.67 3.02 -20.99
N PHE A 461 4.57 3.66 -20.61
CA PHE A 461 3.28 3.57 -21.31
C PHE A 461 3.04 4.67 -22.33
N LEU A 462 4.00 5.56 -22.58
CA LEU A 462 3.83 6.69 -23.50
C LEU A 462 3.44 6.21 -24.91
N SER A 463 4.09 5.15 -25.41
CA SER A 463 3.81 4.62 -26.74
C SER A 463 2.39 4.05 -26.82
N ALA A 464 2.00 3.21 -25.85
CA ALA A 464 0.65 2.63 -25.81
C ALA A 464 -0.42 3.71 -25.68
N SER A 465 -0.17 4.74 -24.87
CA SER A 465 -1.08 5.88 -24.65
C SER A 465 -1.22 6.76 -25.91
N LYS A 466 -0.15 6.90 -26.71
CA LYS A 466 -0.22 7.54 -28.04
C LYS A 466 -1.01 6.70 -29.03
N THR A 467 -0.81 5.37 -29.05
CA THR A 467 -1.59 4.46 -29.91
C THR A 467 -3.08 4.50 -29.58
N LEU A 468 -3.44 4.42 -28.30
CA LEU A 468 -4.83 4.55 -27.83
C LEU A 468 -5.47 5.84 -28.32
N SER A 469 -4.77 6.97 -28.11
CA SER A 469 -5.24 8.29 -28.52
C SER A 469 -5.38 8.43 -30.04
N GLN A 470 -4.31 8.17 -30.79
CA GLN A 470 -4.19 8.59 -32.19
C GLN A 470 -4.66 7.53 -33.18
N VAL A 471 -4.49 6.24 -32.86
CA VAL A 471 -4.82 5.14 -33.78
C VAL A 471 -6.22 4.62 -33.49
N GLN A 472 -6.51 4.27 -32.23
CA GLN A 472 -7.81 3.71 -31.86
C GLN A 472 -8.88 4.79 -31.76
N GLN A 473 -8.61 5.86 -31.02
CA GLN A 473 -9.57 6.95 -30.80
C GLN A 473 -9.47 8.07 -31.85
N GLY A 474 -8.48 8.02 -32.74
CA GLY A 474 -8.31 8.93 -33.89
C GLY A 474 -8.11 10.41 -33.54
N TRP A 475 -7.62 10.73 -32.34
CA TRP A 475 -7.23 12.10 -31.99
C TRP A 475 -6.00 12.53 -32.80
N SER A 476 -5.88 13.83 -33.07
CA SER A 476 -4.80 14.35 -33.93
C SER A 476 -3.41 14.22 -33.32
N SER A 477 -3.30 14.18 -31.98
CA SER A 477 -2.02 14.21 -31.28
C SER A 477 -2.12 13.76 -29.83
N GLY A 478 -0.96 13.52 -29.24
CA GLY A 478 -0.79 13.32 -27.80
C GLY A 478 -1.06 11.90 -27.31
N ALA A 479 -0.87 11.73 -26.00
CA ALA A 479 -0.99 10.49 -25.26
C ALA A 479 -2.19 10.57 -24.30
N ARG A 480 -3.09 9.59 -24.40
CA ARG A 480 -4.21 9.44 -23.47
C ARG A 480 -3.88 8.37 -22.44
N TRP A 481 -3.87 8.75 -21.17
CA TRP A 481 -3.55 7.83 -20.07
C TRP A 481 -4.79 6.98 -19.69
N PRO A 482 -4.71 5.65 -19.66
CA PRO A 482 -5.87 4.82 -19.29
C PRO A 482 -6.27 5.04 -17.81
N LYS A 483 -7.55 4.85 -17.46
CA LYS A 483 -7.97 4.83 -16.04
C LYS A 483 -7.33 3.65 -15.31
N MET A 484 -7.47 2.47 -15.92
CA MET A 484 -6.94 1.20 -15.44
C MET A 484 -6.20 0.50 -16.57
N THR A 485 -5.07 -0.13 -16.24
CA THR A 485 -4.21 -0.78 -17.24
C THR A 485 -3.42 -1.95 -16.65
N ASP A 486 -3.04 -2.91 -17.49
CA ASP A 486 -2.16 -3.98 -17.07
C ASP A 486 -0.72 -3.44 -16.83
N PRO A 487 0.07 -4.05 -15.95
CA PRO A 487 1.37 -3.53 -15.55
C PRO A 487 2.47 -3.66 -16.64
N ILE A 488 2.20 -4.35 -17.74
CA ILE A 488 3.19 -4.71 -18.76
C ILE A 488 3.01 -3.88 -20.03
N THR A 489 1.80 -3.86 -20.60
CA THR A 489 1.56 -3.32 -21.95
C THR A 489 1.07 -1.89 -21.96
N GLY A 490 0.48 -1.40 -20.86
CA GLY A 490 -0.15 -0.08 -20.83
C GLY A 490 -1.49 -0.04 -21.59
N ARG A 491 -2.08 -1.19 -21.91
CA ARG A 491 -3.39 -1.29 -22.58
C ARG A 491 -4.50 -0.84 -21.64
N SER A 492 -5.43 -0.04 -22.15
CA SER A 492 -6.63 0.35 -21.40
C SER A 492 -7.48 -0.86 -21.08
N SER A 493 -7.92 -1.00 -19.83
CA SER A 493 -8.87 -2.04 -19.48
C SER A 493 -10.28 -1.70 -19.94
N PRO A 494 -11.03 -2.67 -20.51
CA PRO A 494 -12.38 -2.42 -20.96
C PRO A 494 -13.36 -2.00 -19.86
N GLY A 495 -14.31 -1.15 -20.20
CA GLY A 495 -15.38 -0.67 -19.33
C GLY A 495 -15.76 0.79 -19.62
N GLU A 496 -17.04 1.12 -19.53
CA GLU A 496 -17.55 2.47 -19.84
C GLU A 496 -16.88 3.54 -18.99
N LEU A 497 -16.91 3.38 -17.65
CA LEU A 497 -16.25 4.26 -16.71
C LEU A 497 -14.74 4.37 -16.98
N ASN A 498 -14.08 3.25 -17.29
CA ASN A 498 -12.63 3.19 -17.55
C ASN A 498 -12.21 4.00 -18.78
N ASN A 499 -13.09 4.05 -19.78
CA ASN A 499 -12.80 4.63 -21.09
C ASN A 499 -13.40 6.03 -21.29
N LEU A 500 -14.24 6.52 -20.38
CA LEU A 500 -14.82 7.88 -20.46
C LEU A 500 -14.34 8.81 -19.34
N LEU A 501 -13.67 8.29 -18.31
CA LEU A 501 -13.08 9.08 -17.23
C LEU A 501 -11.74 9.72 -17.63
N ILE A 502 -11.56 11.00 -17.26
CA ILE A 502 -10.43 11.81 -17.74
C ILE A 502 -9.69 12.61 -16.66
N TRP A 503 -10.06 12.57 -15.39
CA TRP A 503 -9.43 13.40 -14.35
C TRP A 503 -7.97 13.00 -14.05
N GLN A 504 -7.56 11.79 -14.44
CA GLN A 504 -6.19 11.29 -14.32
C GLN A 504 -5.20 11.89 -15.31
N GLN A 505 -5.69 12.53 -16.37
CA GLN A 505 -4.86 12.96 -17.50
C GLN A 505 -3.78 13.98 -17.08
N PRO A 506 -4.04 14.94 -16.18
CA PRO A 506 -3.02 15.88 -15.73
C PRO A 506 -2.06 15.36 -14.65
N HIS A 507 -2.29 14.17 -14.06
CA HIS A 507 -1.41 13.58 -13.02
C HIS A 507 0.10 13.61 -13.35
N PRO A 508 0.57 13.16 -14.53
CA PRO A 508 2.00 13.18 -14.84
C PRO A 508 2.62 14.58 -14.79
N LEU A 509 1.83 15.62 -15.08
CA LEU A 509 2.30 17.02 -15.01
C LEU A 509 2.55 17.44 -13.56
N VAL A 510 1.71 16.96 -12.62
CA VAL A 510 1.91 17.18 -11.18
C VAL A 510 3.15 16.44 -10.67
N PHE A 511 3.36 15.18 -11.07
CA PHE A 511 4.55 14.42 -10.69
C PHE A 511 5.83 15.06 -11.24
N ALA A 512 5.82 15.46 -12.51
CA ALA A 512 6.92 16.19 -13.13
C ALA A 512 7.23 17.49 -12.37
N LEU A 513 6.20 18.27 -12.04
CA LEU A 513 6.35 19.52 -11.28
C LEU A 513 6.95 19.29 -9.90
N TYR A 514 6.50 18.29 -9.15
CA TYR A 514 7.09 17.98 -7.85
C TYR A 514 8.55 17.54 -7.95
N GLU A 515 8.91 16.75 -8.98
CA GLU A 515 10.30 16.31 -9.18
C GLU A 515 11.18 17.50 -9.53
N TYR A 516 10.72 18.38 -10.42
CA TYR A 516 11.46 19.59 -10.77
C TYR A 516 11.62 20.55 -9.59
N ARG A 517 10.60 20.71 -8.73
CA ARG A 517 10.71 21.51 -7.50
C ARG A 517 11.81 20.99 -6.57
N SER A 518 12.01 19.68 -6.52
CA SER A 518 13.03 19.04 -5.68
C SER A 518 14.40 18.99 -6.35
N PHE A 519 14.42 18.84 -7.67
CA PHE A 519 15.62 18.73 -8.50
C PHE A 519 15.51 19.65 -9.73
N PRO A 520 15.74 20.96 -9.58
CA PRO A 520 15.50 21.96 -10.62
C PRO A 520 16.62 21.99 -11.67
N THR A 521 16.79 20.88 -12.37
CA THR A 521 17.87 20.68 -13.36
C THR A 521 17.30 20.48 -14.77
N LYS A 522 18.13 20.74 -15.78
CA LYS A 522 17.75 20.47 -17.18
C LYS A 522 17.57 18.98 -17.43
N GLU A 523 18.28 18.13 -16.69
CA GLU A 523 18.15 16.68 -16.73
C GLU A 523 16.74 16.25 -16.32
N THR A 524 16.19 16.82 -15.23
CA THR A 524 14.79 16.57 -14.81
C THR A 524 13.79 17.06 -15.87
N LEU A 525 14.00 18.26 -16.42
CA LEU A 525 13.13 18.79 -17.48
C LEU A 525 13.10 17.89 -18.72
N ARG A 526 14.27 17.38 -19.14
CA ARG A 526 14.41 16.47 -20.28
C ARG A 526 13.82 15.09 -20.00
N LYS A 527 13.97 14.55 -18.79
CA LYS A 527 13.38 13.27 -18.36
C LYS A 527 11.88 13.22 -18.63
N TRP A 528 11.16 14.28 -18.29
CA TRP A 528 9.70 14.34 -18.43
C TRP A 528 9.21 14.95 -19.75
N LYS A 529 10.09 15.51 -20.58
CA LYS A 529 9.74 16.27 -21.79
C LYS A 529 8.67 15.57 -22.64
N GLU A 530 8.91 14.32 -23.01
CA GLU A 530 8.02 13.57 -23.91
C GLU A 530 6.67 13.21 -23.27
N VAL A 531 6.66 12.98 -21.94
CA VAL A 531 5.44 12.72 -21.18
C VAL A 531 4.61 14.00 -21.04
N VAL A 532 5.26 15.13 -20.71
CA VAL A 532 4.61 16.44 -20.60
C VAL A 532 3.99 16.85 -21.94
N LYS A 533 4.77 16.78 -23.02
CA LYS A 533 4.28 17.07 -24.38
C LYS A 533 3.14 16.15 -24.77
N GLY A 534 3.33 14.83 -24.65
CA GLY A 534 2.30 13.86 -24.98
C GLY A 534 0.98 14.12 -24.24
N THR A 535 1.06 14.42 -22.96
CA THR A 535 -0.11 14.73 -22.13
C THR A 535 -0.81 16.00 -22.59
N ALA A 536 -0.07 17.11 -22.70
CA ALA A 536 -0.64 18.41 -23.05
C ALA A 536 -1.18 18.46 -24.50
N ASP A 537 -0.52 17.76 -25.43
CA ASP A 537 -0.98 17.61 -26.82
C ASP A 537 -2.33 16.90 -26.89
N TRP A 538 -2.56 15.87 -26.07
CA TRP A 538 -3.85 15.17 -26.07
C TRP A 538 -4.92 15.98 -25.35
N MET A 539 -4.58 16.57 -24.20
CA MET A 539 -5.50 17.45 -23.47
C MET A 539 -6.01 18.60 -24.36
N SER A 540 -5.15 19.13 -25.24
CA SER A 540 -5.51 20.18 -26.20
C SER A 540 -6.31 19.65 -27.38
N ALA A 541 -5.99 18.45 -27.89
CA ALA A 541 -6.73 17.82 -28.99
C ALA A 541 -8.12 17.31 -28.59
N PHE A 542 -8.29 16.93 -27.32
CA PHE A 542 -9.55 16.45 -26.75
C PHE A 542 -10.56 17.58 -26.53
N ALA A 543 -10.08 18.78 -26.14
CA ALA A 543 -10.94 19.92 -25.90
C ALA A 543 -11.55 20.44 -27.22
N TRP A 544 -12.88 20.49 -27.29
CA TRP A 544 -13.59 20.81 -28.53
C TRP A 544 -13.91 22.29 -28.63
N PHE A 545 -13.53 22.95 -29.72
CA PHE A 545 -13.91 24.34 -29.94
C PHE A 545 -15.36 24.45 -30.39
N ASN A 546 -16.21 24.99 -29.52
CA ASN A 546 -17.60 25.28 -29.81
C ASN A 546 -17.73 26.65 -30.48
N GLU A 547 -17.97 26.66 -31.79
CA GLU A 547 -18.10 27.88 -32.60
C GLU A 547 -19.26 28.79 -32.14
N THR A 548 -20.28 28.22 -31.50
CA THR A 548 -21.45 28.98 -31.03
C THR A 548 -21.13 29.78 -29.76
N THR A 549 -20.42 29.16 -28.81
CA THR A 549 -20.04 29.82 -27.55
C THR A 549 -18.71 30.55 -27.65
N GLY A 550 -17.89 30.23 -28.65
CA GLY A 550 -16.52 30.71 -28.80
C GLY A 550 -15.58 30.16 -27.72
N ARG A 551 -15.91 29.00 -27.13
CA ARG A 551 -15.17 28.37 -26.01
C ARG A 551 -14.76 26.95 -26.35
N TYR A 552 -13.78 26.43 -25.61
CA TYR A 552 -13.43 25.02 -25.63
C TYR A 552 -14.22 24.25 -24.56
N ASP A 553 -14.93 23.22 -25.00
CA ASP A 553 -15.76 22.36 -24.18
C ASP A 553 -15.08 21.00 -23.89
N LEU A 554 -15.39 20.42 -22.74
CA LEU A 554 -15.03 19.06 -22.34
C LEU A 554 -16.28 18.18 -22.27
N GLY A 555 -16.32 17.13 -23.09
CA GLY A 555 -17.46 16.22 -23.18
C GLY A 555 -18.69 16.87 -23.84
N PRO A 556 -19.81 16.14 -23.95
CA PRO A 556 -19.95 14.69 -23.78
C PRO A 556 -19.38 13.89 -24.97
N PRO A 557 -19.12 12.57 -24.81
CA PRO A 557 -19.32 11.77 -23.60
C PRO A 557 -18.14 11.87 -22.62
N LEU A 558 -18.44 11.94 -21.32
CA LEU A 558 -17.43 12.09 -20.27
C LEU A 558 -17.92 11.61 -18.91
N HIS A 559 -17.10 10.83 -18.21
CA HIS A 559 -17.28 10.57 -16.77
C HIS A 559 -16.36 11.51 -15.97
N LEU A 560 -16.94 12.15 -14.96
CA LEU A 560 -16.22 13.07 -14.06
C LEU A 560 -15.83 12.35 -12.76
N VAL A 561 -15.01 13.00 -11.93
CA VAL A 561 -14.38 12.39 -10.75
C VAL A 561 -15.32 11.78 -9.71
N SER A 562 -16.58 12.25 -9.58
CA SER A 562 -17.59 11.61 -8.71
C SER A 562 -18.23 10.35 -9.31
N GLU A 563 -18.00 10.02 -10.58
CA GLU A 563 -18.44 8.77 -11.22
C GLU A 563 -19.96 8.48 -11.23
N ASP A 564 -20.80 9.44 -10.80
CA ASP A 564 -22.24 9.28 -10.55
C ASP A 564 -23.15 9.98 -11.57
N THR A 565 -22.54 10.55 -12.62
CA THR A 565 -23.25 11.25 -13.69
C THR A 565 -23.42 10.41 -14.95
N SER A 566 -24.40 10.76 -15.79
CA SER A 566 -24.57 10.09 -17.08
C SER A 566 -23.60 10.67 -18.10
N PRO A 567 -22.73 9.87 -18.72
CA PRO A 567 -21.63 10.41 -19.50
C PRO A 567 -22.11 11.14 -20.76
N ASN A 568 -23.29 10.81 -21.28
CA ASN A 568 -23.85 11.41 -22.50
C ASN A 568 -24.37 12.83 -22.32
N VAL A 569 -24.52 13.32 -21.08
CA VAL A 569 -25.01 14.68 -20.80
C VAL A 569 -24.00 15.51 -20.01
N THR A 570 -22.95 14.88 -19.49
CA THR A 570 -21.90 15.57 -18.73
C THR A 570 -21.07 16.45 -19.65
N LEU A 571 -21.25 17.76 -19.51
CA LEU A 571 -20.57 18.81 -20.25
C LEU A 571 -19.84 19.73 -19.26
N ASN A 572 -18.59 20.08 -19.55
CA ASN A 572 -17.83 21.10 -18.80
C ASN A 572 -17.85 20.93 -17.27
N PRO A 573 -17.43 19.76 -16.71
CA PRO A 573 -17.35 19.59 -15.26
C PRO A 573 -16.38 20.59 -14.60
N ALA A 574 -16.75 21.09 -13.42
CA ALA A 574 -15.97 22.14 -12.77
C ALA A 574 -14.54 21.70 -12.42
N PHE A 575 -14.39 20.52 -11.81
CA PHE A 575 -13.08 20.03 -11.37
C PHE A 575 -12.15 19.77 -12.56
N GLU A 576 -12.64 19.07 -13.58
CA GLU A 576 -11.90 18.74 -14.79
C GLU A 576 -11.48 19.99 -15.55
N LEU A 577 -12.36 20.99 -15.69
CA LEU A 577 -12.00 22.28 -16.28
C LEU A 577 -10.86 22.98 -15.53
N ALA A 578 -10.94 23.03 -14.19
CA ALA A 578 -9.89 23.61 -13.36
C ALA A 578 -8.57 22.84 -13.52
N TYR A 579 -8.63 21.50 -13.52
CA TYR A 579 -7.44 20.68 -13.64
C TYR A 579 -6.82 20.76 -15.05
N TRP A 580 -7.64 20.88 -16.10
CA TRP A 580 -7.17 21.12 -17.47
C TRP A 580 -6.39 22.43 -17.57
N LYS A 581 -6.95 23.51 -17.00
CA LYS A 581 -6.29 24.82 -16.97
C LYS A 581 -4.96 24.77 -16.24
N PHE A 582 -4.95 24.15 -15.05
CA PHE A 582 -3.74 23.96 -14.26
C PHE A 582 -2.69 23.14 -15.02
N GLY A 583 -3.08 21.97 -15.55
CA GLY A 583 -2.18 21.07 -16.25
C GLY A 583 -1.54 21.72 -17.48
N LEU A 584 -2.34 22.35 -18.35
CA LEU A 584 -1.81 23.07 -19.51
C LEU A 584 -0.88 24.20 -19.09
N GLY A 585 -1.18 24.93 -18.01
CA GLY A 585 -0.30 25.97 -17.47
C GLY A 585 1.06 25.41 -17.02
N VAL A 586 1.06 24.27 -16.32
CA VAL A 586 2.29 23.56 -15.94
C VAL A 586 3.09 23.12 -17.16
N ALA A 587 2.43 22.61 -18.21
CA ALA A 587 3.10 22.17 -19.42
C ALA A 587 3.73 23.34 -20.22
N GLU A 588 3.04 24.48 -20.31
CA GLU A 588 3.57 25.71 -20.91
C GLU A 588 4.84 26.16 -20.19
N GLU A 589 4.77 26.28 -18.86
CA GLU A 589 5.92 26.67 -18.03
C GLU A 589 7.07 25.66 -18.17
N TRP A 590 6.77 24.37 -18.26
CA TRP A 590 7.78 23.33 -18.45
C TRP A 590 8.61 23.54 -19.72
N LEU A 591 7.95 23.83 -20.85
CA LEU A 591 8.65 24.10 -22.11
C LEU A 591 9.38 25.44 -22.09
N HIS A 592 8.83 26.47 -21.44
CA HIS A 592 9.54 27.73 -21.21
C HIS A 592 10.83 27.53 -20.41
N GLN A 593 10.79 26.75 -19.32
CA GLN A 593 11.96 26.42 -18.50
C GLN A 593 12.98 25.58 -19.26
N LEU A 594 12.52 24.65 -20.10
CA LEU A 594 13.40 23.82 -20.93
C LEU A 594 14.11 24.66 -22.02
N ASN A 595 13.40 25.63 -22.61
CA ASN A 595 13.88 26.56 -23.63
C ASN A 595 14.60 25.88 -24.82
N GLU A 596 14.07 24.73 -25.25
CA GLU A 596 14.56 23.99 -26.42
C GLU A 596 13.60 24.09 -27.61
N GLU A 597 12.31 24.24 -27.33
CA GLU A 597 11.24 24.28 -28.33
C GLU A 597 10.15 25.27 -27.88
N PRO A 598 9.44 25.91 -28.83
CA PRO A 598 8.35 26.81 -28.48
C PRO A 598 7.16 26.05 -27.89
N VAL A 599 6.43 26.71 -27.00
CA VAL A 599 5.11 26.24 -26.52
C VAL A 599 4.14 26.14 -27.72
N PRO A 600 3.51 24.97 -27.95
CA PRO A 600 2.49 24.85 -28.98
C PRO A 600 1.31 25.82 -28.74
N ALA A 601 0.98 26.62 -29.75
CA ALA A 601 -0.07 27.64 -29.64
C ALA A 601 -1.44 27.07 -29.25
N ALA A 602 -1.73 25.82 -29.63
CA ALA A 602 -2.96 25.11 -29.27
C ALA A 602 -3.13 24.96 -27.75
N TRP A 603 -2.03 24.72 -27.01
CA TRP A 603 -2.08 24.57 -25.55
C TRP A 603 -2.60 25.85 -24.90
N THR A 604 -2.04 26.99 -25.32
CA THR A 604 -2.45 28.31 -24.81
C THR A 604 -3.83 28.71 -25.27
N ALA A 605 -4.20 28.40 -26.52
CA ALA A 605 -5.53 28.67 -27.04
C ALA A 605 -6.60 27.93 -26.23
N VAL A 606 -6.38 26.62 -25.97
CA VAL A 606 -7.29 25.81 -25.14
C VAL A 606 -7.30 26.33 -23.71
N ARG A 607 -6.14 26.45 -23.03
CA ARG A 607 -6.06 26.87 -21.62
C ARG A 607 -6.81 28.17 -21.35
N LYS A 608 -6.66 29.17 -22.22
CA LYS A 608 -7.32 30.49 -22.10
C LYS A 608 -8.75 30.50 -22.63
N GLY A 609 -9.08 29.59 -23.54
CA GLY A 609 -10.37 29.51 -24.22
C GLY A 609 -11.36 28.52 -23.63
N LEU A 610 -10.97 27.69 -22.66
CA LEU A 610 -11.87 26.76 -21.95
C LEU A 610 -13.11 27.46 -21.40
N ALA A 611 -14.22 26.72 -21.37
CA ALA A 611 -15.46 27.17 -20.76
C ALA A 611 -15.24 27.68 -19.31
N PRO A 612 -16.06 28.66 -18.86
CA PRO A 612 -16.03 29.10 -17.47
C PRO A 612 -16.44 27.94 -16.55
N LEU A 613 -16.01 27.99 -15.28
CA LEU A 613 -16.46 27.01 -14.29
C LEU A 613 -17.98 27.13 -14.13
N PRO A 614 -18.74 26.02 -14.18
CA PRO A 614 -20.18 26.07 -14.08
C PRO A 614 -20.57 26.52 -12.67
N MET A 615 -21.38 27.57 -12.59
CA MET A 615 -21.79 28.17 -11.33
C MET A 615 -23.29 28.43 -11.28
N ASP A 616 -23.84 28.30 -10.09
CA ASP A 616 -25.17 28.80 -9.75
C ASP A 616 -25.04 30.27 -9.34
N VAL A 617 -25.63 31.17 -10.14
CA VAL A 617 -25.56 32.62 -9.90
C VAL A 617 -26.41 33.09 -8.72
N ASP A 618 -27.48 32.37 -8.36
CA ASP A 618 -28.37 32.79 -7.26
C ASP A 618 -27.85 32.24 -5.93
N ASP A 619 -27.38 31.00 -5.89
CA ASP A 619 -26.80 30.37 -4.69
C ASP A 619 -25.33 30.79 -4.47
N GLY A 620 -24.66 31.28 -5.51
CA GLY A 620 -23.26 31.68 -5.45
C GLY A 620 -22.33 30.50 -5.12
N THR A 621 -22.61 29.33 -5.67
CA THR A 621 -21.84 28.07 -5.56
C THR A 621 -21.46 27.50 -6.92
N TYR A 622 -20.41 26.68 -6.98
CA TYR A 622 -20.10 25.92 -8.19
C TYR A 622 -21.02 24.70 -8.35
N ASN A 623 -21.32 24.36 -9.60
CA ASN A 623 -22.07 23.17 -9.97
C ASN A 623 -21.12 22.05 -10.38
N VAL A 624 -21.56 20.80 -10.27
CA VAL A 624 -20.73 19.64 -10.64
C VAL A 624 -20.35 19.69 -12.13
N TYR A 625 -21.31 19.98 -13.00
CA TYR A 625 -21.10 20.16 -14.44
C TYR A 625 -22.06 21.21 -15.03
N GLU A 626 -21.80 21.66 -16.26
CA GLU A 626 -22.61 22.68 -16.93
C GLU A 626 -23.99 22.15 -17.33
N GLY A 627 -25.04 22.88 -16.96
CA GLY A 627 -26.42 22.50 -17.29
C GLY A 627 -27.04 21.44 -16.37
N ILE A 628 -26.36 21.02 -15.30
CA ILE A 628 -26.99 20.24 -14.23
C ILE A 628 -28.14 21.03 -13.58
N ASP A 629 -29.23 20.35 -13.22
CA ASP A 629 -30.35 20.98 -12.50
C ASP A 629 -29.86 21.52 -11.14
N ARG A 630 -30.29 22.73 -10.78
CA ARG A 630 -29.90 23.42 -9.55
C ARG A 630 -30.26 22.62 -8.29
N ASN A 631 -31.28 21.78 -8.36
CA ASN A 631 -31.72 20.93 -7.25
C ASN A 631 -30.79 19.73 -6.97
N PHE A 632 -29.71 19.53 -7.75
CA PHE A 632 -28.79 18.39 -7.57
C PHE A 632 -28.24 18.28 -6.14
N TRP A 633 -28.09 19.41 -5.43
CA TRP A 633 -27.68 19.45 -4.03
C TRP A 633 -28.57 18.64 -3.07
N THR A 634 -29.81 18.36 -3.47
CA THR A 634 -30.79 17.61 -2.68
C THR A 634 -31.05 16.20 -3.22
N ASP A 635 -30.49 15.87 -4.38
CA ASP A 635 -30.61 14.54 -4.97
C ASP A 635 -29.40 13.70 -4.57
N SER A 636 -29.67 12.67 -3.76
CA SER A 636 -28.67 11.71 -3.30
C SER A 636 -27.88 11.05 -4.44
N LYS A 637 -28.40 11.03 -5.67
CA LYS A 637 -27.69 10.54 -6.85
C LYS A 637 -26.39 11.30 -7.12
N TYR A 638 -26.34 12.60 -6.85
CA TYR A 638 -25.22 13.48 -7.17
C TYR A 638 -24.41 13.94 -5.94
N THR A 639 -24.84 13.53 -4.74
CA THR A 639 -24.25 13.94 -3.46
C THR A 639 -23.84 12.75 -2.59
N SER A 640 -23.76 11.55 -3.17
CA SER A 640 -23.42 10.31 -2.46
C SER A 640 -22.12 9.67 -2.92
N ASP A 641 -21.36 10.31 -3.80
CA ASP A 641 -20.08 9.82 -4.30
C ASP A 641 -18.94 10.80 -3.99
N HIS A 642 -17.81 10.76 -4.70
CA HIS A 642 -16.66 11.61 -4.37
C HIS A 642 -16.99 13.13 -4.38
N PRO A 643 -16.68 13.91 -3.33
CA PRO A 643 -17.04 15.33 -3.21
C PRO A 643 -16.15 16.25 -4.06
N ALA A 644 -16.17 16.07 -5.38
CA ALA A 644 -15.32 16.70 -6.40
C ALA A 644 -15.11 18.22 -6.22
N LEU A 645 -16.18 18.94 -5.87
CA LEU A 645 -16.22 20.39 -5.79
C LEU A 645 -15.25 20.98 -4.76
N VAL A 646 -14.95 20.23 -3.68
CA VAL A 646 -13.95 20.69 -2.69
C VAL A 646 -12.52 20.62 -3.23
N GLY A 647 -12.31 19.84 -4.29
CA GLY A 647 -11.04 19.72 -5.00
C GLY A 647 -10.63 21.01 -5.73
N LEU A 648 -11.59 21.88 -6.09
CA LEU A 648 -11.33 23.17 -6.76
C LEU A 648 -10.42 24.10 -5.95
N HIS A 649 -10.57 24.07 -4.63
CA HIS A 649 -9.74 24.83 -3.69
C HIS A 649 -9.42 23.96 -2.47
N GLY A 650 -8.58 22.96 -2.69
CA GLY A 650 -8.20 21.99 -1.68
C GLY A 650 -7.12 21.08 -2.24
N TRP A 651 -7.53 20.19 -3.15
CA TRP A 651 -6.61 19.37 -3.94
C TRP A 651 -5.80 20.25 -4.91
N LEU A 652 -6.49 21.02 -5.76
CA LEU A 652 -5.84 21.92 -6.70
C LEU A 652 -5.49 23.26 -6.03
N PRO A 653 -4.40 23.91 -6.45
CA PRO A 653 -4.18 25.32 -6.16
C PRO A 653 -5.21 26.19 -6.89
N PRO A 654 -5.40 27.47 -6.47
CA PRO A 654 -6.25 28.40 -7.20
C PRO A 654 -5.90 28.47 -8.69
N THR A 655 -6.91 28.37 -9.55
CA THR A 655 -6.77 28.40 -11.01
C THR A 655 -7.46 29.62 -11.61
N ASP A 656 -7.06 30.00 -12.83
CA ASP A 656 -7.64 31.14 -13.54
C ASP A 656 -9.17 30.95 -13.76
N GLY A 657 -9.95 31.88 -13.22
CA GLY A 657 -11.43 31.86 -13.25
C GLY A 657 -12.09 31.24 -12.01
N LEU A 658 -11.31 30.77 -11.03
CA LEU A 658 -11.82 30.37 -9.73
C LEU A 658 -11.99 31.60 -8.82
N ASP A 659 -13.20 31.79 -8.31
CA ASP A 659 -13.51 32.76 -7.25
C ASP A 659 -13.41 32.06 -5.89
N LEU A 660 -12.50 32.54 -5.05
CA LEU A 660 -12.23 31.93 -3.75
C LEU A 660 -13.41 32.07 -2.76
N GLY A 661 -14.24 33.11 -2.92
CA GLY A 661 -15.46 33.29 -2.11
C GLY A 661 -16.54 32.27 -2.47
N ILE A 662 -16.77 32.05 -3.78
CA ILE A 662 -17.67 31.00 -4.28
C ILE A 662 -17.13 29.62 -3.90
N ALA A 663 -15.83 29.36 -4.08
CA ALA A 663 -15.22 28.08 -3.74
C ALA A 663 -15.38 27.75 -2.26
N ARG A 664 -15.17 28.73 -1.36
CA ARG A 664 -15.39 28.59 0.07
C ARG A 664 -16.85 28.25 0.40
N ARG A 665 -17.83 29.00 -0.15
CA ARG A 665 -19.26 28.71 0.07
C ARG A 665 -19.65 27.34 -0.47
N THR A 666 -19.07 26.94 -1.61
CA THR A 666 -19.27 25.62 -2.21
C THR A 666 -18.76 24.53 -1.27
N ALA A 667 -17.55 24.68 -0.72
CA ALA A 667 -17.00 23.73 0.25
C ALA A 667 -17.85 23.65 1.53
N GLU A 668 -18.28 24.79 2.07
CA GLU A 668 -19.18 24.82 3.23
C GLU A 668 -20.52 24.11 2.94
N LYS A 669 -21.08 24.28 1.73
CA LYS A 669 -22.32 23.58 1.31
C LYS A 669 -22.12 22.07 1.17
N VAL A 670 -20.97 21.63 0.63
CA VAL A 670 -20.59 20.20 0.59
C VAL A 670 -20.51 19.63 2.01
N TRP A 671 -19.87 20.32 2.95
CA TRP A 671 -19.73 19.82 4.33
C TRP A 671 -21.05 19.54 5.05
N THR A 672 -22.15 20.17 4.63
CA THR A 672 -23.46 20.02 5.27
C THR A 672 -24.45 19.17 4.48
N HIS A 673 -24.36 19.12 3.15
CA HIS A 673 -25.35 18.44 2.31
C HIS A 673 -24.84 17.12 1.70
N TRP A 674 -23.54 16.92 1.64
CA TRP A 674 -22.97 15.72 1.06
C TRP A 674 -23.19 14.52 1.98
N ASN A 675 -23.55 13.38 1.40
CA ASN A 675 -23.82 12.17 2.15
C ASN A 675 -22.50 11.50 2.58
N THR A 676 -21.98 11.91 3.73
CA THR A 676 -20.69 11.46 4.25
C THR A 676 -20.63 9.97 4.57
N THR A 677 -21.76 9.28 4.78
CA THR A 677 -21.77 7.83 5.04
C THR A 677 -21.39 7.01 3.80
N ASN A 678 -21.50 7.64 2.63
CA ASN A 678 -21.08 7.04 1.37
C ASN A 678 -19.72 7.56 0.90
N CYS A 679 -19.01 8.39 1.67
CA CYS A 679 -17.62 8.75 1.39
C CYS A 679 -16.66 7.67 1.92
N TRP A 680 -15.52 7.47 1.26
CA TRP A 680 -14.51 6.50 1.70
C TRP A 680 -13.09 6.96 1.34
N GLY A 681 -12.11 6.44 2.09
CA GLY A 681 -10.70 6.60 1.73
C GLY A 681 -10.24 8.05 1.56
N TRP A 682 -9.93 8.42 0.32
CA TRP A 682 -9.28 9.68 -0.04
C TRP A 682 -10.20 10.92 -0.01
N ASP A 683 -11.51 10.71 0.09
CA ASP A 683 -12.50 11.79 0.24
C ASP A 683 -12.21 12.65 1.48
N PHE A 684 -11.90 12.01 2.61
CA PHE A 684 -11.74 12.70 3.89
C PHE A 684 -10.48 13.58 3.91
N PRO A 685 -9.31 13.11 3.45
CA PRO A 685 -8.16 14.00 3.30
C PRO A 685 -8.38 15.11 2.25
N MET A 686 -9.16 14.87 1.19
CA MET A 686 -9.53 15.94 0.25
C MET A 686 -10.39 17.03 0.92
N LEU A 687 -11.40 16.63 1.70
CA LEU A 687 -12.22 17.53 2.52
C LEU A 687 -11.35 18.30 3.54
N ALA A 688 -10.38 17.63 4.17
CA ALA A 688 -9.46 18.24 5.11
C ALA A 688 -8.56 19.30 4.45
N MET A 689 -7.98 19.00 3.29
CA MET A 689 -7.16 19.94 2.53
C MET A 689 -7.97 21.18 2.12
N SER A 690 -9.22 21.01 1.70
CA SER A 690 -10.11 22.13 1.38
C SER A 690 -10.43 22.97 2.61
N ALA A 691 -10.75 22.35 3.75
CA ALA A 691 -10.98 23.06 5.01
C ALA A 691 -9.74 23.85 5.44
N ALA A 692 -8.54 23.26 5.34
CA ALA A 692 -7.28 23.94 5.65
C ALA A 692 -7.03 25.16 4.75
N ARG A 693 -7.19 25.05 3.42
CA ARG A 693 -7.02 26.20 2.51
C ARG A 693 -8.03 27.33 2.77
N ASN A 694 -9.25 26.97 3.17
CA ASN A 694 -10.29 27.94 3.47
C ASN A 694 -10.18 28.54 4.89
N GLY A 695 -9.13 28.19 5.65
CA GLY A 695 -8.88 28.72 6.99
C GLY A 695 -9.79 28.13 8.08
N ALA A 696 -10.31 26.92 7.85
CA ALA A 696 -11.12 26.16 8.79
C ALA A 696 -10.30 24.99 9.36
N GLN A 697 -9.19 25.28 10.05
CA GLN A 697 -8.23 24.26 10.50
C GLN A 697 -8.83 23.23 11.46
N GLU A 698 -9.72 23.64 12.36
CA GLU A 698 -10.44 22.69 13.24
C GLU A 698 -11.23 21.66 12.44
N LYS A 699 -11.96 22.13 11.43
CA LYS A 699 -12.74 21.27 10.53
C LYS A 699 -11.83 20.34 9.72
N ALA A 700 -10.61 20.78 9.38
CA ALA A 700 -9.64 19.93 8.70
C ALA A 700 -9.22 18.74 9.58
N ILE A 701 -8.97 18.97 10.87
CA ILE A 701 -8.67 17.89 11.83
C ILE A 701 -9.87 16.96 12.00
N ASP A 702 -11.09 17.51 12.09
CA ASP A 702 -12.31 16.70 12.19
C ASP A 702 -12.49 15.76 11.01
N TRP A 703 -12.13 16.18 9.79
CA TRP A 703 -12.17 15.31 8.61
C TRP A 703 -11.12 14.20 8.66
N LEU A 704 -9.88 14.51 9.10
CA LEU A 704 -8.84 13.48 9.23
C LEU A 704 -9.09 12.46 10.33
N LEU A 705 -10.01 12.76 11.25
CA LEU A 705 -10.42 11.91 12.37
C LEU A 705 -11.92 11.57 12.32
N HIS A 706 -12.53 11.74 11.15
CA HIS A 706 -13.96 11.52 10.99
C HIS A 706 -14.33 10.07 11.33
N PRO A 707 -15.49 9.81 11.96
CA PRO A 707 -15.91 8.46 12.34
C PRO A 707 -15.99 7.46 11.18
N GLU A 708 -16.27 7.93 9.97
CA GLU A 708 -16.30 7.10 8.75
C GLU A 708 -14.91 6.92 8.11
N PHE A 709 -13.91 7.73 8.49
CA PHE A 709 -12.54 7.58 8.03
C PHE A 709 -11.77 6.70 9.02
N GLN A 710 -11.97 5.40 8.91
CA GLN A 710 -11.50 4.43 9.91
C GLN A 710 -10.20 3.75 9.50
N PHE A 711 -9.41 3.43 10.52
CA PHE A 711 -8.19 2.63 10.43
C PHE A 711 -8.27 1.54 11.50
N ASP A 712 -7.95 0.31 11.14
CA ASP A 712 -8.01 -0.81 12.09
C ASP A 712 -6.90 -0.74 13.16
N ASP A 713 -6.81 -1.80 13.96
CA ASP A 713 -5.86 -1.94 15.07
C ASP A 713 -4.39 -1.88 14.63
N VAL A 714 -4.09 -2.31 13.40
CA VAL A 714 -2.73 -2.29 12.82
C VAL A 714 -2.54 -1.13 11.85
N GLY A 715 -3.56 -0.27 11.69
CA GLY A 715 -3.55 0.94 10.88
C GLY A 715 -3.89 0.74 9.42
N MET A 716 -4.51 -0.38 9.04
CA MET A 716 -5.04 -0.56 7.70
C MET A 716 -6.25 0.36 7.48
N PRO A 717 -6.27 1.16 6.40
CA PRO A 717 -7.42 2.00 6.08
C PRO A 717 -8.63 1.14 5.69
N ILE A 718 -9.75 1.32 6.38
CA ILE A 718 -10.98 0.54 6.16
C ILE A 718 -11.69 1.03 4.90
N GLY A 719 -12.14 0.08 4.07
CA GLY A 719 -12.81 0.35 2.80
C GLY A 719 -14.27 0.82 2.89
N GLY A 720 -14.81 0.98 4.09
CA GLY A 720 -16.21 1.32 4.33
C GLY A 720 -17.17 0.29 3.74
N THR A 721 -18.28 0.77 3.18
CA THR A 721 -19.35 -0.07 2.60
C THR A 721 -19.11 -0.42 1.13
N ARG A 722 -18.18 0.26 0.45
CA ARG A 722 -18.02 0.17 -1.00
C ARG A 722 -16.89 -0.74 -1.45
N VAL A 723 -15.81 -0.83 -0.67
CA VAL A 723 -14.61 -1.58 -1.07
C VAL A 723 -14.09 -2.51 0.02
N PRO A 724 -13.43 -3.61 -0.35
CA PRO A 724 -12.77 -4.46 0.62
C PRO A 724 -11.68 -3.71 1.37
N THR A 725 -11.44 -4.13 2.61
CA THR A 725 -10.33 -3.63 3.41
C THR A 725 -9.05 -4.42 3.08
N PRO A 726 -7.88 -3.76 2.96
CA PRO A 726 -7.64 -2.32 3.08
C PRO A 726 -7.87 -1.52 1.78
N TYR A 727 -8.01 -0.20 1.95
CA TYR A 727 -8.06 0.78 0.86
C TYR A 727 -6.98 1.87 1.01
N PHE A 728 -5.78 1.62 0.48
CA PHE A 728 -4.59 2.45 0.65
C PHE A 728 -4.66 3.88 0.11
N PRO A 729 -5.52 4.25 -0.85
CA PRO A 729 -5.73 5.66 -1.16
C PRO A 729 -6.09 6.48 0.08
N GLY A 730 -6.75 5.91 1.10
CA GLY A 730 -6.99 6.58 2.38
C GLY A 730 -5.69 6.90 3.15
N ALA A 731 -4.74 5.98 3.20
CA ALA A 731 -3.45 6.18 3.88
C ALA A 731 -2.55 7.17 3.11
N GLY A 732 -2.42 7.00 1.79
CA GLY A 732 -1.59 7.87 0.95
C GLY A 732 -2.10 9.33 0.93
N SER A 733 -3.41 9.51 0.79
CA SER A 733 -4.04 10.84 0.84
C SER A 733 -3.96 11.49 2.22
N LEU A 734 -4.07 10.73 3.32
CA LEU A 734 -3.81 11.22 4.69
C LEU A 734 -2.38 11.78 4.79
N LEU A 735 -1.39 11.04 4.32
CA LEU A 735 0.01 11.48 4.37
C LEU A 735 0.24 12.74 3.53
N TYR A 736 -0.41 12.85 2.36
CA TYR A 736 -0.36 14.06 1.56
C TYR A 736 -0.98 15.26 2.30
N ALA A 737 -2.18 15.10 2.85
CA ALA A 737 -2.88 16.15 3.59
C ALA A 737 -2.10 16.60 4.84
N ILE A 738 -1.49 15.67 5.57
CA ILE A 738 -0.65 16.00 6.74
C ILE A 738 0.57 16.82 6.32
N ALA A 739 1.27 16.46 5.25
CA ALA A 739 2.39 17.24 4.77
C ALA A 739 1.97 18.65 4.34
N MET A 740 0.86 18.75 3.59
CA MET A 740 0.27 20.03 3.18
C MET A 740 -0.14 20.89 4.39
N MET A 741 -0.78 20.32 5.41
CA MET A 741 -1.20 21.08 6.58
C MET A 741 -0.03 21.49 7.47
N ALA A 742 1.01 20.65 7.58
CA ALA A 742 2.15 20.88 8.46
C ALA A 742 3.22 21.82 7.86
N VAL A 743 3.44 21.79 6.55
CA VAL A 743 4.43 22.66 5.87
C VAL A 743 3.77 23.78 5.07
N GLY A 744 2.52 23.60 4.64
CA GLY A 744 1.77 24.53 3.82
C GLY A 744 1.73 24.16 2.33
N TRP A 745 1.14 25.08 1.56
CA TRP A 745 0.96 25.04 0.11
C TRP A 745 1.43 26.35 -0.54
N ASP A 746 1.48 26.45 -1.87
CA ASP A 746 1.89 27.70 -2.52
C ASP A 746 0.90 28.83 -2.22
N GLY A 747 1.42 30.00 -1.84
CA GLY A 747 0.60 31.12 -1.37
C GLY A 747 0.05 31.00 0.07
N ALA A 748 0.33 29.92 0.81
CA ALA A 748 -0.05 29.82 2.22
C ALA A 748 0.58 30.97 3.06
N LYS A 749 -0.19 31.49 4.03
CA LYS A 749 0.30 32.50 4.98
C LYS A 749 1.57 32.01 5.68
N GLN A 750 2.53 32.91 5.90
CA GLN A 750 3.75 32.56 6.63
C GLN A 750 3.39 32.15 8.07
N GLY A 751 3.95 31.03 8.52
CA GLY A 751 3.71 30.46 9.84
C GLY A 751 4.15 29.00 9.91
N ASN A 752 4.27 28.47 11.13
CA ASN A 752 4.48 27.04 11.34
C ASN A 752 3.12 26.31 11.24
N ALA A 753 3.05 25.21 10.49
CA ALA A 753 1.86 24.37 10.36
C ALA A 753 0.55 25.12 10.03
N PRO A 754 0.46 25.83 8.89
CA PRO A 754 -0.66 26.72 8.57
C PRO A 754 -2.02 26.02 8.44
N GLY A 755 -2.04 24.70 8.23
CA GLY A 755 -3.26 23.90 8.17
C GLY A 755 -3.73 23.34 9.51
N PHE A 756 -2.97 23.51 10.59
CA PHE A 756 -3.35 23.06 11.94
C PHE A 756 -3.93 24.22 12.77
N PRO A 757 -4.84 23.94 13.71
CA PRO A 757 -5.28 24.95 14.66
C PRO A 757 -4.11 25.50 15.47
N ALA A 758 -4.12 26.80 15.77
CA ALA A 758 -3.06 27.44 16.55
C ALA A 758 -3.11 27.03 18.03
N ASP A 759 -4.31 26.77 18.56
CA ASP A 759 -4.54 26.37 19.94
C ASP A 759 -4.54 24.85 20.06
N GLY A 760 -3.89 24.32 21.09
CA GLY A 760 -3.90 22.89 21.41
C GLY A 760 -2.94 22.00 20.60
N TRP A 761 -2.41 22.49 19.46
CA TRP A 761 -1.51 21.73 18.60
C TRP A 761 -0.09 22.30 18.58
N ARG A 762 0.90 21.43 18.81
CA ARG A 762 2.33 21.74 18.65
C ARG A 762 2.94 20.85 17.59
N VAL A 763 2.88 21.31 16.35
CA VAL A 763 3.38 20.56 15.20
C VAL A 763 4.88 20.84 14.98
N ARG A 764 5.65 19.77 14.88
CA ARG A 764 7.08 19.81 14.52
C ARG A 764 7.28 19.01 13.24
N VAL A 765 8.10 19.55 12.35
CA VAL A 765 8.37 18.97 11.03
C VAL A 765 9.87 18.91 10.76
N GLU A 766 10.32 17.85 10.10
CA GLU A 766 11.69 17.71 9.60
C GLU A 766 11.65 17.12 8.18
N GLY A 767 12.35 17.74 7.22
CA GLY A 767 12.57 17.14 5.89
C GLY A 767 11.31 16.91 5.04
N LEU A 768 10.23 17.67 5.25
CA LEU A 768 9.06 17.67 4.38
C LEU A 768 9.10 18.83 3.39
N ASN A 769 8.44 18.65 2.24
CA ASN A 769 8.30 19.64 1.19
C ASN A 769 6.89 20.23 1.18
N LYS A 770 6.80 21.47 0.66
CA LYS A 770 5.55 22.20 0.50
C LYS A 770 4.69 21.58 -0.61
N ALA A 771 3.38 21.54 -0.40
CA ALA A 771 2.43 21.18 -1.44
C ALA A 771 2.24 22.32 -2.46
N LEU A 772 1.61 21.99 -3.59
CA LEU A 772 1.12 22.96 -4.59
C LEU A 772 0.02 23.85 -4.03
#